data_AF-A0A3L7UZN0-F1
#
_entry.id   AF-A0A3L7UZN0-F1
#
_cell.length_a   1.000
_cell.length_b   1.000
_cell.length_c   1.000
_cell.angle_alpha   90.00
_cell.angle_beta   90.00
_cell.angle_gamma   90.00
#
_symmetry.space_group_name_H-M   'P 1'
#
loop_
_entity.id
_entity.type
_entity.pdbx_description
1 polymer ?
#
loop_
_entity_poly.entity_id
_entity_poly.type
_entity_poly.pdbx_seq_one_letter_code
_entity_poly.pdbx_strand_id
1 'polypeptide(L)'
;LSAEKPATGPKPSIVAHRGLLKHAPENTLANFRACLELRIGFEFDVRLSQDGVLVCIHDDTVDRTTNGRGAVNSLTVDDLRQLDAGGWFGSVFRGETIPTPREVFELIGPHAHHIAVIAVDLKDRDIEAELVRQAKASRVLGRLLFIGNAIDDPKVRRALRQADRQTQVACLAQTAKDLPAALADNDSNWAYLRFVPTREEVERIHAAGKRAFIAGPTVVGVERANWQAAMHAGVDAILTDFPLELADETRAAERSPDVQFDRLAKQYIDESPALSPIGATTLGDHRFDSAIEDISEAARQHERVFYQRFLGELAKVEKKSLSRENQVDYQLLTQQLRGDLWRLDVLQEWAWNPVAYTQLTGGAIYGLMAREFAPIEKRLMHVADRLEKLPKLYEQICGTLDAKRVPPIHAETAVKQNRGLISILDNMVKPQLDKLSKADRSRLEKAIATATDAVEQHQKWLEKELQPNAQGNFRIGAKLFDPKLEFSLGSKLSRPEIRDRAEFELRRVRVEMYSIARGVMLKADPKREGEAPAKPSSEQQQAVITAALEKAYAEIPARDGIVDFAKKSLELTTAFVRKHDLVTIPPDPLEIILMPEFQRGVAIAYCDSPGPLDVGQKTYYAVSPIPTDWTEKQVGSFLREYNFRSIHDLTIHEAMPGHFLQLAHSNRSPRRLRALLSSGTFVEGWGVYSEQLMSEEGFLDHDPLMRLIALKWYLRGVANSILDQAIHVDGMNREDAMKLMVHDTFQEEREAALKWIRAQLTSTQLSTYFVGYQEHRDLRTAAEKAWADKFTLKRYHDGTLSFGSPPVRFVKALLLDEPIPE
;
A
#
# COMPACT_ATOMS: atom_id res chain seq x y z
N LEU A 1 15.46 10.30 -10.50
CA LEU A 1 16.38 9.22 -10.12
C LEU A 1 15.50 8.04 -9.80
N SER A 2 15.34 7.12 -10.76
CA SER A 2 14.36 6.05 -10.71
C SER A 2 14.84 4.93 -9.79
N ALA A 3 14.19 4.77 -8.64
CA ALA A 3 14.33 3.60 -7.80
C ALA A 3 13.86 2.36 -8.59
N GLU A 4 14.74 1.39 -8.81
CA GLU A 4 14.41 0.12 -9.46
C GLU A 4 13.44 -0.67 -8.57
N LYS A 5 12.20 -0.81 -9.05
CA LYS A 5 11.16 -1.68 -8.48
C LYS A 5 11.48 -3.15 -8.85
N PRO A 6 11.39 -4.12 -7.92
CA PRO A 6 11.43 -5.55 -8.18
C PRO A 6 10.33 -5.99 -9.14
N ALA A 7 10.68 -6.91 -10.01
CA ALA A 7 9.87 -7.39 -11.12
C ALA A 7 8.96 -8.55 -10.68
N THR A 8 7.65 -8.35 -10.72
CA THR A 8 6.64 -9.42 -10.63
C THR A 8 5.82 -9.50 -11.92
N GLY A 9 6.47 -9.34 -13.08
CA GLY A 9 5.89 -9.68 -14.37
C GLY A 9 5.81 -11.20 -14.58
N PRO A 10 4.87 -11.71 -15.40
CA PRO A 10 4.87 -13.12 -15.80
C PRO A 10 6.16 -13.47 -16.54
N LYS A 11 6.65 -14.70 -16.35
CA LYS A 11 7.83 -15.26 -17.03
C LYS A 11 7.73 -15.03 -18.55
N PRO A 12 8.76 -14.46 -19.22
CA PRO A 12 8.73 -14.34 -20.66
C PRO A 12 8.70 -15.71 -21.33
N SER A 13 7.98 -15.80 -22.45
CA SER A 13 8.11 -16.95 -23.35
C SER A 13 9.48 -16.90 -24.04
N ILE A 14 10.22 -18.00 -23.97
CA ILE A 14 11.48 -18.16 -24.69
C ILE A 14 11.17 -18.62 -26.10
N VAL A 15 11.69 -17.90 -27.10
CA VAL A 15 11.52 -18.22 -28.52
C VAL A 15 12.89 -18.52 -29.14
N ALA A 16 13.08 -19.75 -29.59
CA ALA A 16 14.30 -20.19 -30.26
C ALA A 16 14.31 -19.66 -31.71
N HIS A 17 15.27 -18.81 -32.06
CA HIS A 17 15.42 -18.27 -33.41
C HIS A 17 15.68 -19.40 -34.41
N ARG A 18 14.75 -19.66 -35.33
CA ARG A 18 14.80 -20.80 -36.28
C ARG A 18 14.98 -22.18 -35.63
N GLY A 19 14.61 -22.28 -34.35
CA GLY A 19 14.82 -23.46 -33.51
C GLY A 19 16.15 -23.46 -32.73
N LEU A 20 16.54 -24.63 -32.22
CA LEU A 20 17.76 -24.87 -31.44
C LEU A 20 18.99 -24.93 -32.36
N LEU A 21 19.42 -23.79 -32.90
CA LEU A 21 20.51 -23.65 -33.89
C LEU A 21 21.85 -24.32 -33.52
N LYS A 22 22.08 -24.61 -32.23
CA LYS A 22 23.29 -25.31 -31.74
C LYS A 22 23.14 -26.82 -31.64
N HIS A 23 21.93 -27.35 -31.81
CA HIS A 23 21.59 -28.74 -31.49
C HIS A 23 20.88 -29.49 -32.63
N ALA A 24 20.20 -28.79 -33.53
CA ALA A 24 19.49 -29.37 -34.67
C ALA A 24 19.51 -28.42 -35.88
N PRO A 25 19.39 -28.95 -37.11
CA PRO A 25 19.38 -28.14 -38.34
C PRO A 25 18.24 -27.12 -38.32
N GLU A 26 18.53 -25.86 -38.64
CA GLU A 26 17.53 -24.77 -38.63
C GLU A 26 16.35 -25.06 -39.55
N ASN A 27 15.16 -24.57 -39.19
CA ASN A 27 13.94 -24.71 -40.00
C ASN A 27 13.56 -26.16 -40.39
N THR A 28 13.82 -27.16 -39.54
CA THR A 28 13.43 -28.58 -39.76
C THR A 28 12.42 -29.09 -38.73
N LEU A 29 11.68 -30.16 -39.06
CA LEU A 29 10.73 -30.76 -38.11
C LEU A 29 11.42 -31.38 -36.89
N ALA A 30 12.60 -32.00 -37.06
CA ALA A 30 13.38 -32.50 -35.92
C ALA A 30 13.71 -31.38 -34.93
N ASN A 31 14.10 -30.20 -35.43
CA ASN A 31 14.44 -29.07 -34.60
C ASN A 31 13.22 -28.51 -33.85
N PHE A 32 12.11 -28.26 -34.56
CA PHE A 32 10.88 -27.77 -33.94
C PHE A 32 10.29 -28.76 -32.93
N ARG A 33 10.42 -30.07 -33.18
CA ARG A 33 10.01 -31.11 -32.24
C ARG A 33 10.79 -31.01 -30.93
N ALA A 34 12.11 -30.86 -31.02
CA ALA A 34 12.96 -30.67 -29.84
C ALA A 34 12.58 -29.41 -29.03
N CYS A 35 12.29 -28.29 -29.70
CA CYS A 35 11.77 -27.09 -29.03
C CYS A 35 10.48 -27.38 -28.23
N LEU A 36 9.51 -28.04 -28.85
CA LEU A 36 8.21 -28.34 -28.23
C LEU A 36 8.33 -29.29 -27.03
N GLU A 37 9.18 -30.32 -27.15
CA GLU A 37 9.49 -31.27 -26.06
C GLU A 37 10.12 -30.57 -24.86
N LEU A 38 11.00 -29.58 -25.11
CA LEU A 38 11.61 -28.74 -24.07
C LEU A 38 10.71 -27.59 -23.59
N ARG A 39 9.49 -27.46 -24.15
CA ARG A 39 8.54 -26.38 -23.87
C ARG A 39 9.07 -24.98 -24.21
N ILE A 40 9.92 -24.90 -25.23
CA ILE A 40 10.48 -23.66 -25.76
C ILE A 40 9.69 -23.32 -27.03
N GLY A 41 9.28 -22.05 -27.15
CA GLY A 41 8.73 -21.53 -28.39
C GLY A 41 9.79 -21.51 -29.49
N PHE A 42 9.39 -21.36 -30.74
CA PHE A 42 10.37 -21.24 -31.82
C PHE A 42 9.86 -20.27 -32.87
N GLU A 43 10.80 -19.72 -33.60
CA GLU A 43 10.56 -18.96 -34.80
C GLU A 43 10.84 -19.85 -36.02
N PHE A 44 10.10 -19.64 -37.10
CA PHE A 44 10.38 -20.24 -38.40
C PHE A 44 10.06 -19.27 -39.54
N ASP A 45 10.85 -19.39 -40.61
CA ASP A 45 10.80 -18.49 -41.76
C ASP A 45 9.90 -19.07 -42.85
N VAL A 46 9.13 -18.23 -43.55
CA VAL A 46 8.23 -18.69 -44.62
C VAL A 46 8.54 -18.03 -45.97
N ARG A 47 8.65 -18.84 -47.02
CA ARG A 47 8.86 -18.46 -48.42
C ARG A 47 7.94 -19.22 -49.38
N LEU A 48 7.85 -18.75 -50.62
CA LEU A 48 7.15 -19.41 -51.73
C LEU A 48 8.11 -20.24 -52.60
N SER A 49 7.68 -21.46 -52.93
CA SER A 49 8.24 -22.26 -54.02
C SER A 49 7.80 -21.71 -55.39
N GLN A 50 8.37 -22.26 -56.47
CA GLN A 50 8.00 -21.91 -57.86
C GLN A 50 6.50 -22.12 -58.16
N ASP A 51 5.91 -23.17 -57.61
CA ASP A 51 4.50 -23.56 -57.79
C ASP A 51 3.55 -22.91 -56.76
N GLY A 52 4.04 -21.92 -56.00
CA GLY A 52 3.23 -21.12 -55.08
C GLY A 52 2.90 -21.81 -53.76
N VAL A 53 3.65 -22.85 -53.38
CA VAL A 53 3.49 -23.57 -52.12
C VAL A 53 4.40 -22.94 -51.06
N LEU A 54 3.86 -22.78 -49.85
CA LEU A 54 4.63 -22.23 -48.73
C LEU A 54 5.61 -23.28 -48.18
N VAL A 55 6.87 -22.88 -48.00
CA VAL A 55 7.96 -23.70 -47.46
C VAL A 55 8.71 -22.95 -46.36
N CYS A 56 9.26 -23.70 -45.41
CA CYS A 56 9.95 -23.16 -44.25
C CYS A 56 11.45 -23.10 -44.48
N ILE A 57 11.98 -21.96 -44.92
CA ILE A 57 13.41 -21.76 -45.15
C ILE A 57 13.77 -20.27 -45.07
N HIS A 58 14.89 -19.96 -44.43
CA HIS A 58 15.33 -18.58 -44.22
C HIS A 58 15.88 -17.94 -45.49
N ASP A 59 16.84 -18.60 -46.14
CA ASP A 59 17.61 -18.05 -47.25
C ASP A 59 16.76 -18.00 -48.53
N ASP A 60 17.11 -17.11 -49.46
CA ASP A 60 16.49 -17.05 -50.79
C ASP A 60 16.95 -18.19 -51.71
N THR A 61 17.99 -18.93 -51.31
CA THR A 61 18.56 -20.09 -51.98
C THR A 61 18.63 -21.29 -51.03
N VAL A 62 18.64 -22.50 -51.58
CA VAL A 62 18.75 -23.75 -50.79
C VAL A 62 20.18 -24.12 -50.43
N ASP A 63 21.17 -23.39 -50.96
CA ASP A 63 22.60 -23.73 -50.99
C ASP A 63 23.23 -23.95 -49.60
N ARG A 64 22.86 -23.14 -48.60
CA ARG A 64 23.51 -23.16 -47.29
C ARG A 64 23.03 -24.30 -46.39
N THR A 65 21.74 -24.59 -46.43
CA THR A 65 21.05 -25.46 -45.46
C THR A 65 20.54 -26.74 -46.09
N THR A 66 20.99 -27.09 -47.30
CA THR A 66 20.62 -28.35 -47.95
C THR A 66 21.79 -28.92 -48.77
N ASN A 67 21.57 -30.09 -49.38
CA ASN A 67 22.45 -30.64 -50.41
C ASN A 67 22.17 -30.13 -51.84
N GLY A 68 21.19 -29.24 -52.02
CA GLY A 68 20.80 -28.66 -53.31
C GLY A 68 21.50 -27.35 -53.65
N ARG A 69 21.15 -26.77 -54.80
CA ARG A 69 21.54 -25.41 -55.20
C ARG A 69 20.42 -24.70 -55.94
N GLY A 70 20.40 -23.37 -55.84
CA GLY A 70 19.49 -22.51 -56.60
C GLY A 70 18.48 -21.77 -55.73
N ALA A 71 17.75 -20.84 -56.37
CA ALA A 71 16.75 -20.03 -55.70
C ALA A 71 15.51 -20.85 -55.31
N VAL A 72 14.99 -20.63 -54.11
CA VAL A 72 13.81 -21.35 -53.58
C VAL A 72 12.59 -21.18 -54.50
N ASN A 73 12.38 -19.96 -55.01
CA ASN A 73 11.28 -19.63 -55.92
C ASN A 73 11.45 -20.17 -57.35
N SER A 74 12.56 -20.86 -57.63
CA SER A 74 12.84 -21.51 -58.92
C SER A 74 12.70 -23.03 -58.87
N LEU A 75 12.33 -23.59 -57.70
CA LEU A 75 12.14 -25.01 -57.46
C LEU A 75 10.69 -25.29 -57.05
N THR A 76 10.10 -26.39 -57.52
CA THR A 76 8.77 -26.80 -57.05
C THR A 76 8.84 -27.39 -55.64
N VAL A 77 7.70 -27.48 -54.92
CA VAL A 77 7.70 -28.12 -53.59
C VAL A 77 8.19 -29.58 -53.64
N ASP A 78 7.94 -30.30 -54.73
CA ASP A 78 8.38 -31.68 -54.90
C ASP A 78 9.90 -31.77 -55.14
N ASP A 79 10.51 -30.78 -55.80
CA ASP A 79 11.97 -30.66 -55.90
C ASP A 79 12.58 -30.36 -54.52
N LEU A 80 12.00 -29.39 -53.80
CA LEU A 80 12.47 -28.98 -52.47
C LEU A 80 12.39 -30.11 -51.44
N ARG A 81 11.36 -30.96 -51.51
CA ARG A 81 11.18 -32.13 -50.64
C ARG A 81 12.20 -33.24 -50.87
N GLN A 82 12.83 -33.30 -52.04
CA GLN A 82 13.90 -34.29 -52.32
C GLN A 82 15.24 -33.88 -51.73
N LEU A 83 15.39 -32.61 -51.32
CA LEU A 83 16.62 -32.12 -50.72
C LEU A 83 16.76 -32.58 -49.27
N ASP A 84 18.01 -32.87 -48.89
CA ASP A 84 18.40 -33.19 -47.53
C ASP A 84 18.76 -31.89 -46.80
N ALA A 85 17.90 -31.47 -45.87
CA ALA A 85 18.01 -30.24 -45.08
C ALA A 85 18.70 -30.44 -43.72
N GLY A 86 19.20 -31.65 -43.41
CA GLY A 86 19.78 -31.96 -42.10
C GLY A 86 21.21 -32.48 -42.11
N GLY A 87 21.65 -33.16 -43.17
CA GLY A 87 22.96 -33.79 -43.27
C GLY A 87 24.13 -32.81 -43.25
N TRP A 88 23.91 -31.54 -43.62
CA TRP A 88 24.90 -30.47 -43.48
C TRP A 88 25.19 -30.13 -42.01
N PHE A 89 24.21 -30.34 -41.13
CA PHE A 89 24.35 -30.09 -39.69
C PHE A 89 24.98 -31.29 -38.99
N GLY A 90 24.57 -32.51 -39.36
CA GLY A 90 25.17 -33.74 -38.83
C GLY A 90 24.54 -35.00 -39.40
N SER A 91 25.30 -36.10 -39.43
CA SER A 91 24.85 -37.36 -40.04
C SER A 91 23.59 -37.96 -39.41
N VAL A 92 23.29 -37.63 -38.15
CA VAL A 92 22.10 -38.09 -37.43
C VAL A 92 20.81 -37.45 -37.95
N PHE A 93 20.90 -36.30 -38.64
CA PHE A 93 19.76 -35.58 -39.23
C PHE A 93 19.63 -35.81 -40.73
N ARG A 94 20.41 -36.73 -41.30
CA ARG A 94 20.28 -37.10 -42.71
C ARG A 94 18.85 -37.60 -42.96
N GLY A 95 18.20 -37.07 -43.99
CA GLY A 95 16.83 -37.36 -44.37
C GLY A 95 15.81 -36.33 -43.88
N GLU A 96 16.19 -35.35 -43.04
CA GLU A 96 15.32 -34.20 -42.78
C GLU A 96 15.09 -33.42 -44.07
N THR A 97 13.85 -32.99 -44.32
CA THR A 97 13.45 -32.22 -45.51
C THR A 97 13.15 -30.78 -45.14
N ILE A 98 13.04 -29.90 -46.15
CA ILE A 98 12.45 -28.56 -45.95
C ILE A 98 10.95 -28.73 -45.66
N PRO A 99 10.44 -28.36 -44.48
CA PRO A 99 9.04 -28.54 -44.15
C PRO A 99 8.16 -27.46 -44.77
N THR A 100 6.88 -27.74 -44.86
CA THR A 100 5.82 -26.76 -45.14
C THR A 100 5.26 -26.20 -43.82
N PRO A 101 4.68 -24.98 -43.79
CA PRO A 101 4.01 -24.47 -42.59
C PRO A 101 2.93 -25.40 -42.06
N ARG A 102 2.21 -26.09 -42.97
CA ARG A 102 1.21 -27.09 -42.59
C ARG A 102 1.80 -28.23 -41.76
N GLU A 103 2.94 -28.79 -42.16
CA GLU A 103 3.62 -29.85 -41.40
C GLU A 103 4.11 -29.33 -40.03
N VAL A 104 4.58 -28.08 -39.97
CA VAL A 104 4.92 -27.42 -38.69
C VAL A 104 3.67 -27.26 -37.81
N PHE A 105 2.52 -26.86 -38.36
CA PHE A 105 1.27 -26.73 -37.62
C PHE A 105 0.74 -28.07 -37.11
N GLU A 106 0.85 -29.13 -37.90
CA GLU A 106 0.50 -30.49 -37.51
C GLU A 106 1.38 -30.99 -36.35
N LEU A 107 2.66 -30.59 -36.31
CA LEU A 107 3.56 -30.87 -35.19
C LEU A 107 3.20 -30.12 -33.90
N ILE A 108 2.70 -28.87 -34.03
CA ILE A 108 2.30 -28.03 -32.90
C ILE A 108 1.02 -28.55 -32.22
N GLY A 109 0.06 -29.08 -32.99
CA GLY A 109 -1.27 -29.49 -32.53
C GLY A 109 -1.28 -30.40 -31.28
N PRO A 110 -0.53 -31.52 -31.26
CA PRO A 110 -0.45 -32.41 -30.09
C PRO A 110 0.08 -31.75 -28.81
N HIS A 111 0.80 -30.64 -28.92
CA HIS A 111 1.42 -29.91 -27.82
C HIS A 111 0.54 -28.75 -27.32
N ALA A 112 -0.79 -28.87 -27.45
CA ALA A 112 -1.75 -27.79 -27.19
C ALA A 112 -1.79 -27.30 -25.72
N HIS A 113 -1.33 -28.11 -24.76
CA HIS A 113 -1.31 -27.73 -23.34
C HIS A 113 -0.14 -26.81 -22.96
N HIS A 114 0.75 -26.48 -23.89
CA HIS A 114 1.97 -25.70 -23.64
C HIS A 114 1.77 -24.24 -24.06
N ILE A 115 1.97 -23.30 -23.14
CA ILE A 115 1.98 -21.86 -23.44
C ILE A 115 3.36 -21.50 -23.99
N ALA A 116 3.55 -21.66 -25.30
CA ALA A 116 4.76 -21.25 -26.01
C ALA A 116 4.38 -20.44 -27.24
N VAL A 117 5.00 -19.26 -27.40
CA VAL A 117 4.85 -18.39 -28.57
C VAL A 117 5.58 -19.02 -29.75
N ILE A 118 4.88 -19.20 -30.87
CA ILE A 118 5.49 -19.63 -32.14
C ILE A 118 5.53 -18.42 -33.05
N ALA A 119 6.72 -17.90 -33.34
CA ALA A 119 6.88 -16.75 -34.21
C ALA A 119 6.99 -17.21 -35.67
N VAL A 120 6.37 -16.46 -36.57
CA VAL A 120 6.42 -16.74 -38.01
C VAL A 120 7.02 -15.54 -38.72
N ASP A 121 8.24 -15.69 -39.24
CA ASP A 121 8.94 -14.64 -39.98
C ASP A 121 8.58 -14.71 -41.46
N LEU A 122 7.83 -13.71 -41.92
CA LEU A 122 7.40 -13.59 -43.31
C LEU A 122 8.54 -13.01 -44.15
N LYS A 123 9.12 -13.84 -45.04
CA LYS A 123 10.15 -13.38 -46.00
C LYS A 123 9.55 -12.86 -47.30
N ASP A 124 8.45 -13.45 -47.73
CA ASP A 124 7.71 -13.07 -48.93
C ASP A 124 6.39 -12.37 -48.56
N ARG A 125 5.80 -11.66 -49.52
CA ARG A 125 4.52 -10.92 -49.38
C ARG A 125 3.39 -11.65 -50.10
N ASP A 126 2.15 -11.25 -49.84
CA ASP A 126 0.93 -11.80 -50.47
C ASP A 126 0.67 -13.27 -50.10
N ILE A 127 1.27 -13.74 -49.01
CA ILE A 127 1.12 -15.09 -48.44
C ILE A 127 0.25 -15.15 -47.18
N GLU A 128 -0.18 -13.98 -46.68
CA GLU A 128 -0.79 -13.79 -45.36
C GLU A 128 -2.11 -14.56 -45.23
N ALA A 129 -2.99 -14.42 -46.22
CA ALA A 129 -4.31 -15.06 -46.20
C ALA A 129 -4.20 -16.60 -46.26
N GLU A 130 -3.25 -17.11 -47.04
CA GLU A 130 -3.01 -18.54 -47.16
C GLU A 130 -2.50 -19.14 -45.85
N LEU A 131 -1.51 -18.48 -45.24
CA LEU A 131 -0.90 -18.93 -44.00
C LEU A 131 -1.89 -18.90 -42.82
N VAL A 132 -2.71 -17.85 -42.73
CA VAL A 132 -3.82 -17.77 -41.75
C VAL A 132 -4.84 -18.88 -41.99
N ARG A 133 -5.19 -19.18 -43.26
CA ARG A 133 -6.10 -20.28 -43.60
C ARG A 133 -5.55 -21.64 -43.16
N GLN A 134 -4.28 -21.93 -43.43
CA GLN A 134 -3.62 -23.17 -43.00
C GLN A 134 -3.57 -23.27 -41.46
N ALA A 135 -3.20 -22.20 -40.77
CA ALA A 135 -3.13 -22.17 -39.31
C ALA A 135 -4.50 -22.37 -38.64
N LYS A 136 -5.58 -21.82 -39.23
CA LYS A 136 -6.96 -22.05 -38.78
C LYS A 136 -7.40 -23.49 -38.97
N ALA A 137 -7.11 -24.07 -40.14
CA ALA A 137 -7.44 -25.46 -40.43
C ALA A 137 -6.79 -26.41 -39.41
N SER A 138 -5.56 -26.12 -39.00
CA SER A 138 -4.83 -26.88 -37.97
C SER A 138 -5.16 -26.45 -36.52
N ARG A 139 -6.05 -25.48 -36.32
CA ARG A 139 -6.46 -24.94 -35.00
C ARG A 139 -5.30 -24.40 -34.14
N VAL A 140 -4.25 -23.87 -34.77
CA VAL A 140 -3.07 -23.33 -34.08
C VAL A 140 -2.92 -21.81 -34.19
N LEU A 141 -3.79 -21.12 -34.95
CA LEU A 141 -3.69 -19.68 -35.22
C LEU A 141 -3.48 -18.84 -33.94
N GLY A 142 -4.21 -19.14 -32.86
CA GLY A 142 -4.10 -18.42 -31.59
C GLY A 142 -2.73 -18.54 -30.89
N ARG A 143 -1.80 -19.35 -31.39
CA ARG A 143 -0.44 -19.53 -30.87
C ARG A 143 0.63 -18.86 -31.72
N LEU A 144 0.28 -18.43 -32.93
CA LEU A 144 1.21 -17.85 -33.89
C LEU A 144 1.32 -16.35 -33.67
N LEU A 145 2.55 -15.84 -33.66
CA LEU A 145 2.89 -14.43 -33.69
C LEU A 145 3.58 -14.11 -35.01
N PHE A 146 2.94 -13.31 -35.86
CA PHE A 146 3.51 -12.92 -37.15
C PHE A 146 4.51 -11.77 -36.96
N ILE A 147 5.74 -11.98 -37.42
CA ILE A 147 6.88 -11.06 -37.32
C ILE A 147 7.60 -10.96 -38.68
N GLY A 148 8.81 -10.39 -38.68
CA GLY A 148 9.67 -10.30 -39.87
C GLY A 148 9.66 -8.92 -40.51
N ASN A 149 10.43 -8.75 -41.58
CA ASN A 149 10.54 -7.45 -42.27
C ASN A 149 9.26 -7.07 -43.02
N ALA A 150 8.52 -8.06 -43.53
CA ALA A 150 7.26 -7.80 -44.22
C ALA A 150 6.20 -7.16 -43.29
N ILE A 151 6.26 -7.46 -41.98
CA ILE A 151 5.30 -6.95 -41.00
C ILE A 151 5.42 -5.45 -40.76
N ASP A 152 6.51 -4.80 -41.18
CA ASP A 152 6.68 -3.34 -41.07
C ASP A 152 5.71 -2.59 -42.01
N ASP A 153 5.28 -3.23 -43.10
CA ASP A 153 4.25 -2.69 -43.98
C ASP A 153 2.85 -2.80 -43.34
N PRO A 154 2.14 -1.68 -43.09
CA PRO A 154 0.79 -1.71 -42.53
C PRO A 154 -0.22 -2.52 -43.35
N LYS A 155 0.01 -2.68 -44.66
CA LYS A 155 -0.86 -3.50 -45.53
C LYS A 155 -0.77 -4.98 -45.19
N VAL A 156 0.42 -5.48 -44.85
CA VAL A 156 0.64 -6.88 -44.44
C VAL A 156 -0.06 -7.14 -43.11
N ARG A 157 0.13 -6.26 -42.11
CA ARG A 157 -0.58 -6.36 -40.81
C ARG A 157 -2.09 -6.38 -40.99
N ARG A 158 -2.61 -5.48 -41.83
CA ARG A 158 -4.04 -5.41 -42.15
C ARG A 158 -4.54 -6.66 -42.87
N ALA A 159 -3.78 -7.21 -43.82
CA ALA A 159 -4.15 -8.43 -44.53
C ALA A 159 -4.26 -9.62 -43.56
N LEU A 160 -3.31 -9.79 -42.64
CA LEU A 160 -3.34 -10.81 -41.58
C LEU A 160 -4.58 -10.68 -40.66
N ARG A 161 -4.90 -9.45 -40.24
CA ARG A 161 -6.07 -9.14 -39.38
C ARG A 161 -7.41 -9.26 -40.11
N GLN A 162 -7.44 -9.01 -41.42
CA GLN A 162 -8.61 -9.20 -42.27
C GLN A 162 -8.88 -10.68 -42.54
N ALA A 163 -7.83 -11.48 -42.73
CA ALA A 163 -7.95 -12.93 -42.88
C ALA A 163 -8.52 -13.57 -41.60
N ASP A 164 -8.10 -13.11 -40.42
CA ASP A 164 -8.76 -13.41 -39.15
C ASP A 164 -8.45 -12.36 -38.06
N ARG A 165 -9.50 -11.92 -37.35
CA ARG A 165 -9.37 -10.92 -36.27
C ARG A 165 -8.71 -11.46 -35.00
N GLN A 166 -8.48 -12.76 -34.88
CA GLN A 166 -7.75 -13.37 -33.76
C GLN A 166 -6.24 -13.49 -34.03
N THR A 167 -5.79 -13.23 -35.25
CA THR A 167 -4.36 -13.29 -35.62
C THR A 167 -3.52 -12.38 -34.73
N GLN A 168 -2.46 -12.93 -34.14
CA GLN A 168 -1.50 -12.13 -33.37
C GLN A 168 -0.44 -11.55 -34.29
N VAL A 169 -0.32 -10.22 -34.30
CA VAL A 169 0.49 -9.47 -35.25
C VAL A 169 1.30 -8.44 -34.47
N ALA A 170 2.60 -8.34 -34.77
CA ALA A 170 3.47 -7.36 -34.16
C ALA A 170 3.66 -6.12 -35.04
N CYS A 171 3.84 -4.96 -34.41
CA CYS A 171 4.32 -3.74 -35.06
C CYS A 171 5.74 -3.43 -34.58
N LEU A 172 6.65 -3.17 -35.52
CA LEU A 172 8.06 -2.95 -35.25
C LEU A 172 8.31 -1.60 -34.56
N ALA A 173 9.16 -1.61 -33.54
CA ALA A 173 9.78 -0.44 -32.93
C ALA A 173 11.30 -0.66 -32.90
N GLN A 174 12.00 -0.03 -33.84
CA GLN A 174 13.46 -0.16 -33.96
C GLN A 174 14.17 0.46 -32.77
N THR A 175 13.64 1.59 -32.27
CA THR A 175 14.18 2.35 -31.14
C THR A 175 13.05 2.80 -30.21
N ALA A 176 13.41 3.28 -29.01
CA ALA A 176 12.46 3.85 -28.04
C ALA A 176 11.60 4.99 -28.62
N LYS A 177 12.10 5.72 -29.61
CA LYS A 177 11.37 6.80 -30.28
C LYS A 177 10.23 6.31 -31.17
N ASP A 178 10.31 5.07 -31.63
CA ASP A 178 9.32 4.46 -32.52
C ASP A 178 8.16 3.83 -31.73
N LEU A 179 8.36 3.63 -30.41
CA LEU A 179 7.39 2.97 -29.54
C LEU A 179 5.99 3.61 -29.60
N PRO A 180 5.81 4.95 -29.50
CA PRO A 180 4.47 5.55 -29.58
C PRO A 180 3.73 5.22 -30.88
N ALA A 181 4.44 5.13 -32.01
CA ALA A 181 3.83 4.75 -33.29
C ALA A 181 3.39 3.29 -33.29
N ALA A 182 4.23 2.39 -32.76
CA ALA A 182 3.87 0.99 -32.59
C ALA A 182 2.68 0.80 -31.64
N LEU A 183 2.53 1.62 -30.60
CA LEU A 183 1.37 1.57 -29.69
C LEU A 183 0.08 2.05 -30.36
N ALA A 184 0.17 3.06 -31.24
CA ALA A 184 -0.99 3.63 -31.95
C ALA A 184 -1.52 2.76 -33.10
N ASP A 185 -0.77 1.74 -33.54
CA ASP A 185 -1.16 0.87 -34.65
C ASP A 185 -2.33 -0.07 -34.27
N ASN A 186 -3.51 0.13 -34.85
CA ASN A 186 -4.71 -0.68 -34.51
C ASN A 186 -4.72 -2.08 -35.14
N ASP A 187 -3.78 -2.37 -36.05
CA ASP A 187 -3.68 -3.64 -36.77
C ASP A 187 -2.68 -4.61 -36.08
N SER A 188 -2.17 -4.27 -34.89
CA SER A 188 -1.24 -5.08 -34.10
C SER A 188 -1.67 -5.18 -32.63
N ASN A 189 -1.38 -6.33 -32.04
CA ASN A 189 -1.56 -6.62 -30.61
C ASN A 189 -0.24 -6.94 -29.90
N TRP A 190 0.89 -6.83 -30.61
CA TRP A 190 2.24 -6.90 -30.06
C TRP A 190 3.09 -5.70 -30.51
N ALA A 191 3.98 -5.24 -29.64
CA ALA A 191 5.09 -4.37 -29.98
C ALA A 191 6.36 -5.23 -30.17
N TYR A 192 6.96 -5.17 -31.36
CA TYR A 192 8.19 -5.88 -31.71
C TYR A 192 9.40 -4.95 -31.52
N LEU A 193 10.14 -5.15 -30.44
CA LEU A 193 11.24 -4.31 -29.98
C LEU A 193 12.58 -4.81 -30.50
N ARG A 194 13.41 -3.89 -31.00
CA ARG A 194 14.82 -4.15 -31.41
C ARG A 194 15.86 -3.55 -30.46
N PHE A 195 15.41 -3.07 -29.30
CA PHE A 195 16.21 -2.50 -28.21
C PHE A 195 15.73 -3.07 -26.87
N VAL A 196 16.57 -3.01 -25.83
CA VAL A 196 16.20 -3.41 -24.47
C VAL A 196 15.32 -2.32 -23.86
N PRO A 197 14.04 -2.57 -23.56
CA PRO A 197 13.15 -1.55 -23.01
C PRO A 197 13.37 -1.36 -21.51
N THR A 198 12.97 -0.19 -21.04
CA THR A 198 12.75 0.11 -19.62
C THR A 198 11.41 -0.47 -19.14
N ARG A 199 11.25 -0.61 -17.82
CA ARG A 199 9.97 -1.04 -17.23
C ARG A 199 8.81 -0.11 -17.57
N GLU A 200 9.02 1.20 -17.57
CA GLU A 200 8.00 2.18 -17.92
C GLU A 200 7.54 2.04 -19.38
N GLU A 201 8.46 1.71 -20.29
CA GLU A 201 8.11 1.42 -21.70
C GLU A 201 7.24 0.17 -21.83
N VAL A 202 7.55 -0.89 -21.08
CA VAL A 202 6.72 -2.12 -21.08
C VAL A 202 5.35 -1.88 -20.42
N GLU A 203 5.30 -1.16 -19.30
CA GLU A 203 4.04 -0.78 -18.66
C GLU A 203 3.14 0.03 -19.62
N ARG A 204 3.72 0.91 -20.45
CA ARG A 204 2.98 1.61 -21.52
C ARG A 204 2.50 0.66 -22.63
N ILE A 205 3.28 -0.35 -23.01
CA ILE A 205 2.86 -1.39 -23.96
C ILE A 205 1.64 -2.14 -23.42
N HIS A 206 1.69 -2.59 -22.16
CA HIS A 206 0.59 -3.32 -21.52
C HIS A 206 -0.65 -2.43 -21.33
N ALA A 207 -0.46 -1.16 -20.95
CA ALA A 207 -1.57 -0.21 -20.80
C ALA A 207 -2.29 0.07 -22.14
N ALA A 208 -1.59 -0.04 -23.27
CA ALA A 208 -2.19 0.04 -24.60
C ALA A 208 -2.91 -1.25 -25.05
N GLY A 209 -3.00 -2.27 -24.17
CA GLY A 209 -3.61 -3.57 -24.48
C GLY A 209 -2.74 -4.45 -25.39
N LYS A 210 -1.44 -4.17 -25.49
CA LYS A 210 -0.48 -4.91 -26.33
C LYS A 210 0.50 -5.71 -25.49
N ARG A 211 1.20 -6.66 -26.10
CA ARG A 211 2.29 -7.46 -25.49
C ARG A 211 3.65 -7.08 -26.08
N ALA A 212 4.74 -7.28 -25.34
CA ALA A 212 6.10 -6.93 -25.75
C ALA A 212 6.89 -8.17 -26.22
N PHE A 213 7.34 -8.15 -27.48
CA PHE A 213 8.23 -9.18 -28.04
C PHE A 213 9.57 -8.53 -28.38
N ILE A 214 10.67 -8.99 -27.80
CA ILE A 214 12.02 -8.48 -28.10
C ILE A 214 12.80 -9.49 -28.94
N ALA A 215 13.41 -9.00 -30.02
CA ALA A 215 14.38 -9.75 -30.79
C ALA A 215 15.44 -8.82 -31.38
N GLY A 216 16.58 -9.36 -31.80
CA GLY A 216 17.62 -8.60 -32.48
C GLY A 216 18.96 -8.58 -31.76
N PRO A 217 19.91 -7.75 -32.22
CA PRO A 217 21.32 -7.87 -31.87
C PRO A 217 21.58 -7.76 -30.37
N THR A 218 20.70 -7.09 -29.62
CA THR A 218 20.85 -6.91 -28.17
C THR A 218 20.46 -8.13 -27.34
N VAL A 219 19.74 -9.12 -27.91
CA VAL A 219 19.26 -10.30 -27.17
C VAL A 219 19.48 -11.63 -27.91
N VAL A 220 19.91 -11.59 -29.17
CA VAL A 220 20.06 -12.79 -30.00
C VAL A 220 21.27 -13.65 -29.59
N GLY A 221 22.37 -13.01 -29.16
CA GLY A 221 23.57 -13.69 -28.64
C GLY A 221 23.46 -14.07 -27.16
N VAL A 222 24.56 -14.55 -26.55
CA VAL A 222 24.64 -14.81 -25.09
C VAL A 222 24.74 -13.49 -24.31
N GLU A 223 23.66 -12.73 -24.31
CA GLU A 223 23.58 -11.37 -23.78
C GLU A 223 22.92 -11.37 -22.39
N ARG A 224 23.54 -12.04 -21.41
CA ARG A 224 22.96 -12.28 -20.08
C ARG A 224 22.43 -11.01 -19.41
N ALA A 225 23.19 -9.92 -19.47
CA ALA A 225 22.78 -8.64 -18.89
C ALA A 225 21.52 -8.07 -19.57
N ASN A 226 21.42 -8.16 -20.90
CA ASN A 226 20.26 -7.67 -21.64
C ASN A 226 19.04 -8.56 -21.47
N TRP A 227 19.22 -9.89 -21.39
CA TRP A 227 18.15 -10.82 -21.04
C TRP A 227 17.59 -10.51 -19.66
N GLN A 228 18.47 -10.31 -18.67
CA GLN A 228 18.07 -9.92 -17.33
C GLN A 228 17.34 -8.57 -17.37
N ALA A 229 17.87 -7.55 -18.04
CA ALA A 229 17.20 -6.26 -18.15
C ALA A 229 15.80 -6.36 -18.81
N ALA A 230 15.65 -7.14 -19.89
CA ALA A 230 14.36 -7.38 -20.54
C ALA A 230 13.37 -8.12 -19.62
N MET A 231 13.84 -9.12 -18.86
CA MET A 231 13.04 -9.81 -17.83
C MET A 231 12.58 -8.85 -16.73
N HIS A 232 13.48 -8.01 -16.21
CA HIS A 232 13.17 -7.02 -15.17
C HIS A 232 12.21 -5.94 -15.67
N ALA A 233 12.29 -5.56 -16.95
CA ALA A 233 11.35 -4.64 -17.58
C ALA A 233 9.94 -5.25 -17.76
N GLY A 234 9.79 -6.59 -17.71
CA GLY A 234 8.51 -7.28 -17.83
C GLY A 234 8.12 -7.67 -19.26
N VAL A 235 9.10 -7.84 -20.16
CA VAL A 235 8.86 -8.25 -21.55
C VAL A 235 8.13 -9.60 -21.62
N ASP A 236 7.19 -9.78 -22.56
CA ASP A 236 6.36 -10.99 -22.66
C ASP A 236 7.06 -12.16 -23.35
N ALA A 237 7.96 -11.90 -24.29
CA ALA A 237 8.67 -12.93 -25.03
C ALA A 237 10.02 -12.44 -25.58
N ILE A 238 11.04 -13.30 -25.51
CA ILE A 238 12.42 -13.02 -25.92
C ILE A 238 12.84 -14.05 -26.97
N LEU A 239 13.28 -13.58 -28.14
CA LEU A 239 13.85 -14.41 -29.19
C LEU A 239 15.38 -14.40 -29.15
N THR A 240 15.99 -15.58 -29.18
CA THR A 240 17.45 -15.75 -29.09
C THR A 240 17.97 -17.00 -29.80
N ASP A 241 19.24 -17.00 -30.20
CA ASP A 241 19.97 -18.18 -30.70
C ASP A 241 20.38 -19.15 -29.57
N PHE A 242 20.30 -18.69 -28.32
CA PHE A 242 20.75 -19.41 -27.11
C PHE A 242 19.59 -19.65 -26.12
N PRO A 243 18.50 -20.33 -26.54
CA PRO A 243 17.29 -20.46 -25.74
C PRO A 243 17.47 -21.34 -24.50
N LEU A 244 18.43 -22.28 -24.50
CA LEU A 244 18.70 -23.13 -23.32
C LEU A 244 19.41 -22.35 -22.23
N GLU A 245 20.38 -21.51 -22.60
CA GLU A 245 21.09 -20.61 -21.69
C GLU A 245 20.14 -19.55 -21.12
N LEU A 246 19.25 -18.99 -21.96
CA LEU A 246 18.19 -18.11 -21.48
C LEU A 246 17.21 -18.84 -20.55
N ALA A 247 16.90 -20.12 -20.81
CA ALA A 247 16.07 -20.93 -19.90
C ALA A 247 16.75 -21.15 -18.54
N ASP A 248 18.07 -21.32 -18.52
CA ASP A 248 18.85 -21.41 -17.29
C ASP A 248 18.88 -20.08 -16.52
N GLU A 249 19.07 -18.96 -17.22
CA GLU A 249 18.99 -17.62 -16.64
C GLU A 249 17.60 -17.33 -16.06
N THR A 250 16.55 -17.69 -16.79
CA THR A 250 15.16 -17.52 -16.32
C THR A 250 14.90 -18.38 -15.08
N ARG A 251 15.43 -19.61 -15.03
CA ARG A 251 15.37 -20.48 -13.85
C ARG A 251 16.18 -19.95 -12.68
N ALA A 252 17.32 -19.30 -12.92
CA ALA A 252 18.12 -18.65 -11.89
C ALA A 252 17.41 -17.41 -11.32
N ALA A 253 16.81 -16.58 -12.18
CA ALA A 253 16.02 -15.41 -11.79
C ALA A 253 14.79 -15.80 -10.94
N GLU A 254 14.11 -16.90 -11.26
CA GLU A 254 13.01 -17.47 -10.47
C GLU A 254 13.45 -17.93 -9.06
N ARG A 255 14.74 -18.20 -8.88
CA ARG A 255 15.35 -18.56 -7.59
C ARG A 255 15.96 -17.36 -6.88
N SER A 256 15.87 -16.15 -7.42
CA SER A 256 16.43 -14.97 -6.74
C SER A 256 15.76 -14.77 -5.37
N PRO A 257 16.50 -14.27 -4.36
CA PRO A 257 15.94 -13.94 -3.06
C PRO A 257 14.74 -12.98 -3.15
N ASP A 258 14.75 -12.03 -4.08
CA ASP A 258 13.62 -11.11 -4.31
C ASP A 258 12.36 -11.86 -4.77
N VAL A 259 12.45 -12.76 -5.75
CA VAL A 259 11.29 -13.54 -6.22
C VAL A 259 10.77 -14.48 -5.13
N GLN A 260 11.66 -15.08 -4.34
CA GLN A 260 11.28 -15.90 -3.19
C GLN A 260 10.54 -15.07 -2.14
N PHE A 261 11.06 -13.88 -1.81
CA PHE A 261 10.44 -12.97 -0.86
C PHE A 261 9.10 -12.43 -1.37
N ASP A 262 9.02 -11.98 -2.62
CA ASP A 262 7.78 -11.45 -3.21
C ASP A 262 6.67 -12.51 -3.22
N ARG A 263 7.02 -13.78 -3.47
CA ARG A 263 6.07 -14.91 -3.35
C ARG A 263 5.59 -15.07 -1.92
N LEU A 264 6.49 -15.01 -0.95
CA LEU A 264 6.15 -15.14 0.47
C LEU A 264 5.30 -13.97 0.96
N ALA A 265 5.65 -12.73 0.59
CA ALA A 265 4.88 -11.54 0.86
C ALA A 265 3.47 -11.62 0.27
N LYS A 266 3.35 -12.12 -0.96
CA LYS A 266 2.05 -12.36 -1.59
C LYS A 266 1.23 -13.40 -0.82
N GLN A 267 1.83 -14.51 -0.42
CA GLN A 267 1.15 -15.53 0.40
C GLN A 267 0.66 -14.94 1.72
N TYR A 268 1.49 -14.13 2.39
CA TYR A 268 1.09 -13.45 3.62
C TYR A 268 -0.13 -12.55 3.39
N ILE A 269 -0.09 -11.67 2.37
CA ILE A 269 -1.21 -10.78 2.02
C ILE A 269 -2.48 -11.57 1.68
N ASP A 270 -2.36 -12.70 0.99
CA ASP A 270 -3.50 -13.49 0.57
C ASP A 270 -4.15 -14.24 1.74
N GLU A 271 -3.34 -14.72 2.71
CA GLU A 271 -3.77 -15.58 3.83
C GLU A 271 -4.08 -14.83 5.12
N SER A 272 -3.33 -13.77 5.47
CA SER A 272 -3.46 -13.07 6.76
C SER A 272 -4.84 -12.45 7.01
N PRO A 273 -5.58 -11.92 6.02
CA PRO A 273 -6.90 -11.32 6.27
C PRO A 273 -7.92 -12.34 6.81
N ALA A 274 -7.74 -13.63 6.53
CA ALA A 274 -8.62 -14.68 7.05
C ALA A 274 -8.53 -14.84 8.59
N LEU A 275 -7.43 -14.41 9.20
CA LEU A 275 -7.24 -14.45 10.66
C LEU A 275 -8.04 -13.35 11.37
N SER A 276 -8.35 -12.24 10.70
CA SER A 276 -9.17 -11.17 11.24
C SER A 276 -10.17 -10.67 10.19
N PRO A 277 -11.35 -11.32 10.08
CA PRO A 277 -12.39 -10.94 9.11
C PRO A 277 -12.88 -9.48 9.19
N ILE A 278 -13.01 -8.90 10.39
CA ILE A 278 -13.38 -7.48 10.55
C ILE A 278 -12.21 -6.58 10.14
N GLY A 279 -10.99 -6.98 10.51
CA GLY A 279 -9.77 -6.32 10.06
C GLY A 279 -9.64 -6.32 8.53
N ALA A 280 -9.97 -7.43 7.88
CA ALA A 280 -9.99 -7.58 6.42
C ALA A 280 -10.93 -6.55 5.76
N THR A 281 -12.16 -6.39 6.26
CA THR A 281 -13.08 -5.34 5.80
C THR A 281 -12.47 -3.94 5.96
N THR A 282 -11.78 -3.67 7.08
CA THR A 282 -11.14 -2.37 7.33
C THR A 282 -10.00 -2.10 6.36
N LEU A 283 -9.30 -3.15 5.94
CA LEU A 283 -8.23 -3.07 4.94
C LEU A 283 -8.75 -2.89 3.51
N GLY A 284 -10.03 -3.15 3.25
CA GLY A 284 -10.64 -3.19 1.91
C GLY A 284 -10.63 -4.59 1.27
N ASP A 285 -10.41 -5.65 2.06
CA ASP A 285 -10.54 -7.04 1.60
C ASP A 285 -11.92 -7.61 1.92
N HIS A 286 -12.81 -7.51 0.94
CA HIS A 286 -14.21 -7.91 1.04
C HIS A 286 -14.47 -9.42 0.86
N ARG A 287 -13.43 -10.27 0.82
CA ARG A 287 -13.59 -11.74 0.76
C ARG A 287 -14.25 -12.31 2.02
N PHE A 288 -14.16 -11.60 3.15
CA PHE A 288 -14.54 -12.08 4.48
C PHE A 288 -15.67 -11.27 5.14
N ASP A 289 -16.40 -10.45 4.39
CA ASP A 289 -17.42 -9.53 4.94
C ASP A 289 -18.58 -10.23 5.67
N SER A 290 -18.89 -11.48 5.32
CA SER A 290 -19.89 -12.30 6.02
C SER A 290 -19.37 -12.97 7.30
N ALA A 291 -18.07 -12.94 7.56
CA ALA A 291 -17.43 -13.59 8.70
C ALA A 291 -17.19 -12.61 9.86
N ILE A 292 -16.99 -13.18 11.06
CA ILE A 292 -16.61 -12.49 12.29
C ILE A 292 -15.45 -13.27 12.93
N GLU A 293 -14.67 -12.63 13.78
CA GLU A 293 -13.52 -13.23 14.48
C GLU A 293 -13.94 -14.48 15.27
N ASP A 294 -13.09 -15.50 15.20
CA ASP A 294 -13.07 -16.59 16.16
C ASP A 294 -11.94 -16.32 17.15
N ILE A 295 -12.29 -16.05 18.41
CA ILE A 295 -11.31 -15.71 19.45
C ILE A 295 -11.03 -16.89 20.39
N SER A 296 -11.38 -18.11 19.98
CA SER A 296 -11.14 -19.31 20.78
C SER A 296 -9.64 -19.62 20.95
N GLU A 297 -9.30 -20.47 21.92
CA GLU A 297 -7.93 -20.96 22.08
C GLU A 297 -7.41 -21.69 20.84
N ALA A 298 -8.28 -22.42 20.13
CA ALA A 298 -7.93 -23.09 18.88
C ALA A 298 -7.56 -22.08 17.78
N ALA A 299 -8.28 -20.96 17.67
CA ALA A 299 -7.97 -19.89 16.74
C ALA A 299 -6.64 -19.20 17.10
N ARG A 300 -6.40 -18.90 18.37
CA ARG A 300 -5.10 -18.39 18.85
C ARG A 300 -3.93 -19.34 18.54
N GLN A 301 -4.13 -20.65 18.71
CA GLN A 301 -3.11 -21.63 18.35
C GLN A 301 -2.86 -21.66 16.83
N HIS A 302 -3.90 -21.49 16.01
CA HIS A 302 -3.76 -21.38 14.56
C HIS A 302 -2.98 -20.12 14.15
N GLU A 303 -3.28 -18.97 14.75
CA GLU A 303 -2.51 -17.73 14.56
C GLU A 303 -1.03 -17.91 14.93
N ARG A 304 -0.76 -18.52 16.10
CA ARG A 304 0.61 -18.81 16.56
C ARG A 304 1.39 -19.62 15.52
N VAL A 305 0.80 -20.71 15.01
CA VAL A 305 1.40 -21.56 13.98
C VAL A 305 1.62 -20.78 12.68
N PHE A 306 0.66 -19.95 12.29
CA PHE A 306 0.77 -19.09 11.12
C PHE A 306 1.96 -18.13 11.22
N TYR A 307 2.10 -17.41 12.34
CA TYR A 307 3.20 -16.46 12.55
C TYR A 307 4.56 -17.17 12.58
N GLN A 308 4.65 -18.32 13.28
CA GLN A 308 5.87 -19.12 13.35
C GLN A 308 6.28 -19.68 11.99
N ARG A 309 5.31 -20.14 11.18
CA ARG A 309 5.57 -20.62 9.81
C ARG A 309 6.20 -19.51 8.97
N PHE A 310 5.59 -18.33 8.93
CA PHE A 310 6.11 -17.21 8.13
C PHE A 310 7.48 -16.73 8.60
N LEU A 311 7.73 -16.67 9.92
CA LEU A 311 9.07 -16.37 10.45
C LEU A 311 10.10 -17.42 10.02
N GLY A 312 9.71 -18.71 10.01
CA GLY A 312 10.56 -19.81 9.55
C GLY A 312 10.86 -19.76 8.06
N GLU A 313 9.89 -19.39 7.21
CA GLU A 313 10.11 -19.21 5.77
C GLU A 313 10.94 -17.95 5.47
N LEU A 314 10.70 -16.84 6.17
CA LEU A 314 11.51 -15.61 6.05
C LEU A 314 12.99 -15.88 6.35
N ALA A 315 13.27 -16.68 7.39
CA ALA A 315 14.65 -17.01 7.76
C ALA A 315 15.43 -17.76 6.66
N LYS A 316 14.75 -18.34 5.66
CA LYS A 316 15.39 -19.00 4.50
C LYS A 316 15.76 -18.02 3.38
N VAL A 317 15.21 -16.81 3.40
CA VAL A 317 15.50 -15.77 2.40
C VAL A 317 16.82 -15.09 2.75
N GLU A 318 17.74 -15.01 1.78
CA GLU A 318 19.01 -14.32 1.96
C GLU A 318 18.83 -12.80 1.94
N LYS A 319 18.59 -12.20 3.12
CA LYS A 319 18.31 -10.76 3.29
C LYS A 319 19.29 -9.83 2.56
N LYS A 320 20.60 -10.10 2.60
CA LYS A 320 21.63 -9.22 2.02
C LYS A 320 21.60 -9.17 0.49
N SER A 321 21.02 -10.19 -0.13
CA SER A 321 20.87 -10.33 -1.57
C SER A 321 19.53 -9.83 -2.08
N LEU A 322 18.65 -9.33 -1.19
CA LEU A 322 17.41 -8.66 -1.58
C LEU A 322 17.70 -7.26 -2.12
N SER A 323 16.87 -6.81 -3.05
CA SER A 323 16.77 -5.39 -3.41
C SER A 323 16.52 -4.52 -2.17
N ARG A 324 16.96 -3.26 -2.20
CA ARG A 324 16.83 -2.32 -1.08
C ARG A 324 15.39 -2.19 -0.58
N GLU A 325 14.43 -2.14 -1.50
CA GLU A 325 13.02 -2.08 -1.15
C GLU A 325 12.53 -3.37 -0.49
N ASN A 326 12.94 -4.54 -0.97
CA ASN A 326 12.55 -5.81 -0.36
C ASN A 326 13.29 -6.06 0.97
N GLN A 327 14.45 -5.45 1.20
CA GLN A 327 15.06 -5.41 2.54
C GLN A 327 14.16 -4.66 3.54
N VAL A 328 13.53 -3.55 3.14
CA VAL A 328 12.57 -2.82 3.98
C VAL A 328 11.34 -3.68 4.24
N ASP A 329 10.72 -4.22 3.18
CA ASP A 329 9.50 -5.03 3.29
C ASP A 329 9.75 -6.31 4.12
N TYR A 330 10.93 -6.92 4.00
CA TYR A 330 11.38 -8.03 4.84
C TYR A 330 11.43 -7.64 6.32
N GLN A 331 12.00 -6.47 6.64
CA GLN A 331 12.08 -5.99 8.01
C GLN A 331 10.70 -5.69 8.59
N LEU A 332 9.82 -5.03 7.81
CA LEU A 332 8.45 -4.75 8.22
C LEU A 332 7.69 -6.02 8.58
N LEU A 333 7.73 -7.02 7.69
CA LEU A 333 7.02 -8.28 7.93
C LEU A 333 7.63 -9.06 9.10
N THR A 334 8.95 -9.07 9.23
CA THR A 334 9.63 -9.71 10.37
C THR A 334 9.23 -9.05 11.69
N GLN A 335 9.23 -7.72 11.76
CA GLN A 335 8.83 -6.98 12.96
C GLN A 335 7.35 -7.18 13.29
N GLN A 336 6.48 -7.14 12.29
CA GLN A 336 5.05 -7.40 12.46
C GLN A 336 4.80 -8.77 13.07
N LEU A 337 5.34 -9.83 12.47
CA LEU A 337 5.14 -11.22 12.92
C LEU A 337 5.70 -11.46 14.33
N ARG A 338 6.86 -10.88 14.66
CA ARG A 338 7.43 -10.95 16.01
C ARG A 338 6.55 -10.21 17.02
N GLY A 339 6.05 -9.04 16.65
CA GLY A 339 5.14 -8.25 17.47
C GLY A 339 3.82 -8.95 17.72
N ASP A 340 3.24 -9.57 16.69
CA ASP A 340 2.00 -10.37 16.78
C ASP A 340 2.18 -11.57 17.70
N LEU A 341 3.27 -12.33 17.52
CA LEU A 341 3.57 -13.47 18.39
C LEU A 341 3.81 -13.04 19.85
N TRP A 342 4.52 -11.93 20.06
CA TRP A 342 4.75 -11.39 21.40
C TRP A 342 3.44 -10.88 22.04
N ARG A 343 2.57 -10.22 21.27
CA ARG A 343 1.24 -9.80 21.74
C ARG A 343 0.39 -11.00 22.13
N LEU A 344 0.44 -12.05 21.33
CA LEU A 344 -0.32 -13.29 21.57
C LEU A 344 0.17 -14.04 22.80
N ASP A 345 1.49 -14.21 22.97
CA ASP A 345 2.07 -15.09 23.98
C ASP A 345 2.44 -14.38 25.28
N VAL A 346 2.88 -13.12 25.22
CA VAL A 346 3.45 -12.39 26.36
C VAL A 346 2.51 -11.30 26.86
N LEU A 347 2.11 -10.36 26.01
CA LEU A 347 1.25 -9.24 26.42
C LEU A 347 -0.17 -9.73 26.76
N GLN A 348 -0.70 -10.62 25.92
CA GLN A 348 -2.00 -11.27 26.04
C GLN A 348 -3.14 -10.28 26.29
N GLU A 349 -3.19 -9.18 25.53
CA GLU A 349 -4.29 -8.19 25.61
C GLU A 349 -5.68 -8.85 25.47
N TRP A 350 -5.76 -9.93 24.69
CA TRP A 350 -6.95 -10.77 24.56
C TRP A 350 -7.49 -11.30 25.91
N ALA A 351 -6.65 -11.49 26.93
CA ALA A 351 -7.05 -12.04 28.22
C ALA A 351 -7.53 -10.98 29.22
N TRP A 352 -7.17 -9.71 29.04
CA TRP A 352 -7.35 -8.70 30.08
C TRP A 352 -7.91 -7.35 29.62
N ASN A 353 -7.99 -7.11 28.30
CA ASN A 353 -8.47 -5.85 27.76
C ASN A 353 -9.90 -6.00 27.18
N PRO A 354 -10.95 -5.76 27.97
CA PRO A 354 -12.33 -5.82 27.47
C PRO A 354 -12.67 -4.72 26.45
N VAL A 355 -11.92 -3.61 26.43
CA VAL A 355 -12.13 -2.51 25.47
C VAL A 355 -11.77 -2.93 24.05
N ALA A 356 -10.82 -3.85 23.87
CA ALA A 356 -10.52 -4.42 22.57
C ALA A 356 -11.75 -5.12 21.95
N TYR A 357 -12.58 -5.76 22.78
CA TYR A 357 -13.78 -6.46 22.32
C TYR A 357 -14.97 -5.54 22.05
N THR A 358 -15.11 -4.43 22.78
CA THR A 358 -16.13 -3.40 22.45
C THR A 358 -15.81 -2.71 21.13
N GLN A 359 -14.52 -2.45 20.86
CA GLN A 359 -14.06 -1.93 19.57
C GLN A 359 -14.27 -2.94 18.44
N LEU A 360 -13.91 -4.21 18.66
CA LEU A 360 -14.10 -5.28 17.69
C LEU A 360 -15.58 -5.42 17.26
N THR A 361 -16.48 -5.54 18.23
CA THR A 361 -17.91 -5.72 17.97
C THR A 361 -18.56 -4.49 17.34
N GLY A 362 -18.14 -3.28 17.70
CA GLY A 362 -18.55 -2.05 17.00
C GLY A 362 -18.06 -1.98 15.55
N GLY A 363 -16.78 -2.32 15.33
CA GLY A 363 -16.15 -2.38 14.01
C GLY A 363 -16.79 -3.38 13.07
N ALA A 364 -17.35 -4.47 13.61
CA ALA A 364 -18.02 -5.53 12.85
C ALA A 364 -19.11 -5.01 11.91
N ILE A 365 -19.84 -3.99 12.34
CA ILE A 365 -20.95 -3.43 11.58
C ILE A 365 -20.53 -2.11 10.93
N TYR A 366 -19.77 -1.28 11.63
CA TYR A 366 -19.37 0.03 11.11
C TYR A 366 -18.63 -0.08 9.77
N GLY A 367 -17.63 -0.96 9.64
CA GLY A 367 -16.84 -1.09 8.41
C GLY A 367 -17.69 -1.44 7.17
N LEU A 368 -18.75 -2.24 7.35
CA LEU A 368 -19.68 -2.60 6.28
C LEU A 368 -20.59 -1.44 5.87
N MET A 369 -20.94 -0.57 6.81
CA MET A 369 -21.94 0.48 6.59
C MET A 369 -21.32 1.82 6.19
N ALA A 370 -20.12 2.13 6.68
CA ALA A 370 -19.42 3.40 6.45
C ALA A 370 -18.94 3.59 5.00
N ARG A 371 -18.73 2.49 4.26
CA ARG A 371 -18.11 2.48 2.94
C ARG A 371 -19.03 1.88 1.88
N GLU A 372 -19.00 2.44 0.67
CA GLU A 372 -19.84 2.05 -0.47
C GLU A 372 -19.11 1.11 -1.45
N PHE A 373 -18.45 0.08 -0.93
CA PHE A 373 -17.72 -0.91 -1.74
C PHE A 373 -18.64 -1.89 -2.50
N ALA A 374 -19.92 -1.96 -2.12
CA ALA A 374 -20.92 -2.84 -2.72
C ALA A 374 -22.34 -2.23 -2.61
N PRO A 375 -23.32 -2.71 -3.42
CA PRO A 375 -24.72 -2.31 -3.28
C PRO A 375 -25.22 -2.48 -1.84
N ILE A 376 -26.06 -1.56 -1.38
CA ILE A 376 -26.51 -1.50 0.01
C ILE A 376 -27.19 -2.80 0.45
N GLU A 377 -27.94 -3.45 -0.43
CA GLU A 377 -28.64 -4.71 -0.16
C GLU A 377 -27.64 -5.83 0.17
N LYS A 378 -26.53 -5.92 -0.58
CA LYS A 378 -25.46 -6.89 -0.33
C LYS A 378 -24.76 -6.61 1.01
N ARG A 379 -24.46 -5.34 1.30
CA ARG A 379 -23.83 -4.94 2.57
C ARG A 379 -24.73 -5.23 3.77
N LEU A 380 -26.04 -4.99 3.65
CA LEU A 380 -27.03 -5.34 4.67
C LEU A 380 -27.11 -6.86 4.91
N MET A 381 -26.87 -7.69 3.89
CA MET A 381 -26.78 -9.14 4.07
C MET A 381 -25.50 -9.58 4.76
N HIS A 382 -24.36 -8.94 4.50
CA HIS A 382 -23.15 -9.14 5.31
C HIS A 382 -23.36 -8.73 6.77
N VAL A 383 -24.10 -7.64 7.02
CA VAL A 383 -24.53 -7.25 8.37
C VAL A 383 -25.37 -8.35 9.02
N ALA A 384 -26.38 -8.88 8.33
CA ALA A 384 -27.18 -10.00 8.84
C ALA A 384 -26.30 -11.21 9.20
N ASP A 385 -25.37 -11.59 8.31
CA ASP A 385 -24.45 -12.71 8.51
C ASP A 385 -23.57 -12.53 9.76
N ARG A 386 -23.12 -11.30 10.06
CA ARG A 386 -22.32 -10.98 11.26
C ARG A 386 -23.17 -10.96 12.52
N LEU A 387 -24.35 -10.34 12.47
CA LEU A 387 -25.27 -10.27 13.60
C LEU A 387 -25.74 -11.65 14.07
N GLU A 388 -25.95 -12.58 13.14
CA GLU A 388 -26.29 -13.98 13.45
C GLU A 388 -25.17 -14.72 14.21
N LYS A 389 -23.91 -14.30 14.05
CA LYS A 389 -22.74 -14.91 14.72
C LYS A 389 -22.35 -14.22 16.02
N LEU A 390 -22.82 -12.99 16.24
CA LEU A 390 -22.46 -12.15 17.36
C LEU A 390 -22.74 -12.77 18.75
N PRO A 391 -23.86 -13.50 18.99
CA PRO A 391 -24.09 -14.14 20.29
C PRO A 391 -22.97 -15.11 20.68
N LYS A 392 -22.48 -15.90 19.73
CA LYS A 392 -21.37 -16.84 19.95
C LYS A 392 -20.07 -16.10 20.25
N LEU A 393 -19.81 -14.98 19.58
CA LEU A 393 -18.63 -14.16 19.88
C LEU A 393 -18.68 -13.62 21.32
N TYR A 394 -19.83 -13.11 21.78
CA TYR A 394 -19.96 -12.66 23.18
C TYR A 394 -19.75 -13.80 24.19
N GLU A 395 -20.24 -15.00 23.91
CA GLU A 395 -19.96 -16.18 24.74
C GLU A 395 -18.45 -16.46 24.82
N GLN A 396 -17.75 -16.41 23.68
CA GLN A 396 -16.29 -16.57 23.64
C GLN A 396 -15.57 -15.46 24.42
N ILE A 397 -16.04 -14.21 24.36
CA ILE A 397 -15.46 -13.08 25.09
C ILE A 397 -15.56 -13.33 26.59
N CYS A 398 -16.75 -13.69 27.09
CA CYS A 398 -16.98 -14.01 28.50
C CYS A 398 -16.08 -15.15 29.00
N GLY A 399 -15.83 -16.16 28.16
CA GLY A 399 -14.95 -17.29 28.49
C GLY A 399 -13.46 -17.00 28.36
N THR A 400 -13.07 -15.92 27.68
CA THR A 400 -11.66 -15.59 27.38
C THR A 400 -11.08 -14.59 28.39
N LEU A 401 -11.88 -13.64 28.88
CA LEU A 401 -11.42 -12.61 29.80
C LEU A 401 -11.16 -13.16 31.21
N ASP A 402 -9.99 -12.85 31.76
CA ASP A 402 -9.64 -13.08 33.16
C ASP A 402 -9.86 -11.78 33.96
N ALA A 403 -10.98 -11.71 34.69
CA ALA A 403 -11.35 -10.54 35.49
C ALA A 403 -10.25 -10.07 36.45
N LYS A 404 -9.42 -10.97 36.99
CA LYS A 404 -8.34 -10.59 37.92
C LYS A 404 -7.22 -9.80 37.24
N ARG A 405 -7.04 -9.98 35.92
CA ARG A 405 -6.05 -9.25 35.12
C ARG A 405 -6.61 -7.97 34.52
N VAL A 406 -7.94 -7.81 34.47
CA VAL A 406 -8.62 -6.67 33.87
C VAL A 406 -8.53 -5.45 34.77
N PRO A 407 -7.96 -4.32 34.32
CA PRO A 407 -7.94 -3.11 35.14
C PRO A 407 -9.34 -2.49 35.31
N PRO A 408 -9.69 -1.96 36.50
CA PRO A 408 -11.02 -1.39 36.76
C PRO A 408 -11.48 -0.36 35.71
N ILE A 409 -10.59 0.56 35.33
CA ILE A 409 -10.88 1.59 34.33
C ILE A 409 -11.23 1.01 32.95
N HIS A 410 -10.65 -0.13 32.58
CA HIS A 410 -10.98 -0.80 31.31
C HIS A 410 -12.36 -1.47 31.39
N ALA A 411 -12.69 -2.11 32.51
CA ALA A 411 -14.02 -2.68 32.71
C ALA A 411 -15.11 -1.59 32.74
N GLU A 412 -14.88 -0.49 33.46
CA GLU A 412 -15.77 0.68 33.47
C GLU A 412 -15.97 1.25 32.06
N THR A 413 -14.90 1.31 31.26
CA THR A 413 -14.97 1.82 29.89
C THR A 413 -15.74 0.86 28.99
N ALA A 414 -15.51 -0.45 29.10
CA ALA A 414 -16.25 -1.46 28.34
C ALA A 414 -17.76 -1.41 28.66
N VAL A 415 -18.13 -1.25 29.94
CA VAL A 415 -19.53 -1.06 30.37
C VAL A 415 -20.16 0.17 29.72
N LYS A 416 -19.43 1.27 29.60
CA LYS A 416 -19.91 2.50 28.94
C LYS A 416 -20.07 2.34 27.43
N GLN A 417 -19.22 1.55 26.79
CA GLN A 417 -19.14 1.46 25.33
C GLN A 417 -19.96 0.33 24.71
N ASN A 418 -20.22 -0.76 25.44
CA ASN A 418 -20.79 -1.99 24.86
C ASN A 418 -22.15 -1.79 24.16
N ARG A 419 -23.03 -0.92 24.70
CA ARG A 419 -24.30 -0.55 24.03
C ARG A 419 -24.13 0.31 22.77
N GLY A 420 -22.93 0.79 22.47
CA GLY A 420 -22.64 1.58 21.27
C GLY A 420 -22.97 0.85 19.97
N LEU A 421 -22.90 -0.49 19.95
CA LEU A 421 -23.33 -1.28 18.81
C LEU A 421 -24.82 -1.11 18.47
N ILE A 422 -25.69 -0.97 19.47
CA ILE A 422 -27.12 -0.74 19.25
C ILE A 422 -27.33 0.60 18.53
N SER A 423 -26.59 1.64 18.93
CA SER A 423 -26.62 2.95 18.25
C SER A 423 -26.19 2.85 16.78
N ILE A 424 -25.17 2.04 16.44
CA ILE A 424 -24.77 1.77 15.04
C ILE A 424 -25.94 1.15 14.26
N LEU A 425 -26.61 0.14 14.84
CA LEU A 425 -27.74 -0.53 14.19
C LEU A 425 -28.91 0.44 13.96
N ASP A 426 -29.24 1.26 14.95
CA ASP A 426 -30.34 2.22 14.89
C ASP A 426 -30.09 3.32 13.86
N ASN A 427 -28.85 3.81 13.79
CA ASN A 427 -28.51 4.99 12.99
C ASN A 427 -28.06 4.64 11.56
N MET A 428 -27.47 3.47 11.34
CA MET A 428 -26.89 3.11 10.02
C MET A 428 -27.63 1.98 9.32
N VAL A 429 -28.18 1.00 10.05
CA VAL A 429 -28.75 -0.22 9.46
C VAL A 429 -30.26 -0.13 9.32
N LYS A 430 -30.98 0.14 10.42
CA LYS A 430 -32.46 0.21 10.42
C LYS A 430 -33.04 1.18 9.39
N PRO A 431 -32.44 2.37 9.13
CA PRO A 431 -32.96 3.30 8.12
C PRO A 431 -32.90 2.78 6.69
N GLN A 432 -32.15 1.70 6.42
CA GLN A 432 -31.95 1.13 5.09
C GLN A 432 -32.77 -0.15 4.83
N LEU A 433 -33.60 -0.57 5.79
CA LEU A 433 -34.37 -1.83 5.70
C LEU A 433 -35.40 -1.84 4.56
N ASP A 434 -35.85 -0.67 4.09
CA ASP A 434 -36.77 -0.52 2.97
C ASP A 434 -36.14 -0.90 1.62
N LYS A 435 -34.81 -0.98 1.53
CA LYS A 435 -34.07 -1.40 0.34
C LYS A 435 -34.10 -2.90 0.10
N LEU A 436 -34.44 -3.69 1.11
CA LEU A 436 -34.40 -5.15 1.05
C LEU A 436 -35.70 -5.77 0.55
N SER A 437 -35.60 -7.00 0.02
CA SER A 437 -36.76 -7.84 -0.22
C SER A 437 -37.49 -8.13 1.10
N LYS A 438 -38.79 -8.48 1.04
CA LYS A 438 -39.55 -8.81 2.26
C LYS A 438 -38.92 -9.96 3.07
N ALA A 439 -38.32 -10.93 2.39
CA ALA A 439 -37.68 -12.07 3.04
C ALA A 439 -36.36 -11.65 3.73
N ASP A 440 -35.52 -10.90 3.02
CA ASP A 440 -34.22 -10.44 3.54
C ASP A 440 -34.40 -9.43 4.67
N ARG A 441 -35.37 -8.53 4.55
CA ARG A 441 -35.77 -7.60 5.61
C ARG A 441 -36.16 -8.35 6.88
N SER A 442 -37.03 -9.36 6.77
CA SER A 442 -37.46 -10.18 7.90
C SER A 442 -36.29 -10.92 8.56
N ARG A 443 -35.36 -11.46 7.77
CA ARG A 443 -34.12 -12.07 8.27
C ARG A 443 -33.27 -11.08 9.06
N LEU A 444 -32.99 -9.91 8.48
CA LEU A 444 -32.16 -8.89 9.12
C LEU A 444 -32.82 -8.32 10.38
N GLU A 445 -34.13 -8.06 10.38
CA GLU A 445 -34.87 -7.62 11.57
C GLU A 445 -34.75 -8.65 12.70
N LYS A 446 -34.85 -9.95 12.39
CA LYS A 446 -34.64 -11.04 13.37
C LYS A 446 -33.19 -11.10 13.87
N ALA A 447 -32.22 -10.93 12.98
CA ALA A 447 -30.79 -10.90 13.34
C ALA A 447 -30.47 -9.71 14.26
N ILE A 448 -31.03 -8.53 13.97
CA ILE A 448 -30.92 -7.33 14.81
C ILE A 448 -31.50 -7.58 16.20
N ALA A 449 -32.69 -8.18 16.31
CA ALA A 449 -33.30 -8.50 17.60
C ALA A 449 -32.41 -9.46 18.41
N THR A 450 -31.93 -10.53 17.77
CA THR A 450 -31.05 -11.54 18.39
C THR A 450 -29.73 -10.92 18.87
N ALA A 451 -29.12 -10.08 18.06
CA ALA A 451 -27.88 -9.38 18.41
C ALA A 451 -28.09 -8.36 19.53
N THR A 452 -29.21 -7.62 19.53
CA THR A 452 -29.55 -6.66 20.60
C THR A 452 -29.70 -7.37 21.94
N ASP A 453 -30.39 -8.52 21.96
CA ASP A 453 -30.52 -9.34 23.18
C ASP A 453 -29.15 -9.83 23.67
N ALA A 454 -28.26 -10.24 22.75
CA ALA A 454 -26.91 -10.66 23.10
C ALA A 454 -26.06 -9.51 23.67
N VAL A 455 -26.15 -8.30 23.10
CA VAL A 455 -25.49 -7.09 23.63
C VAL A 455 -25.96 -6.80 25.05
N GLU A 456 -27.26 -6.87 25.32
CA GLU A 456 -27.82 -6.62 26.65
C GLU A 456 -27.47 -7.73 27.67
N GLN A 457 -27.36 -8.98 27.22
CA GLN A 457 -26.85 -10.08 28.06
C GLN A 457 -25.37 -9.87 28.41
N HIS A 458 -24.55 -9.53 27.42
CA HIS A 458 -23.14 -9.20 27.64
C HIS A 458 -22.98 -7.97 28.54
N GLN A 459 -23.82 -6.94 28.36
CA GLN A 459 -23.84 -5.77 29.24
C GLN A 459 -24.09 -6.15 30.70
N LYS A 460 -25.09 -7.01 30.96
CA LYS A 460 -25.36 -7.51 32.32
C LYS A 460 -24.18 -8.27 32.88
N TRP A 461 -23.49 -9.07 32.07
CA TRP A 461 -22.27 -9.76 32.48
C TRP A 461 -21.13 -8.78 32.79
N LEU A 462 -20.92 -7.76 31.96
CA LEU A 462 -19.92 -6.72 32.23
C LEU A 462 -20.20 -6.01 33.57
N GLU A 463 -21.45 -5.64 33.84
CA GLU A 463 -21.86 -4.92 35.05
C GLU A 463 -21.85 -5.78 36.32
N LYS A 464 -22.20 -7.07 36.21
CA LYS A 464 -22.39 -7.96 37.38
C LYS A 464 -21.22 -8.88 37.66
N GLU A 465 -20.48 -9.28 36.63
CA GLU A 465 -19.41 -10.27 36.73
C GLU A 465 -18.04 -9.64 36.46
N LEU A 466 -17.85 -8.90 35.36
CA LEU A 466 -16.53 -8.38 35.03
C LEU A 466 -16.11 -7.19 35.90
N GLN A 467 -16.89 -6.12 35.89
CA GLN A 467 -16.56 -4.85 36.53
C GLN A 467 -16.36 -4.98 38.04
N PRO A 468 -17.21 -5.68 38.81
CA PRO A 468 -17.01 -5.84 40.25
C PRO A 468 -15.78 -6.69 40.61
N ASN A 469 -15.35 -7.56 39.69
CA ASN A 469 -14.21 -8.47 39.90
C ASN A 469 -12.91 -7.99 39.23
N ALA A 470 -12.92 -6.84 38.58
CA ALA A 470 -11.75 -6.26 37.90
C ALA A 470 -10.68 -5.82 38.92
N GLN A 471 -9.51 -6.45 38.88
CA GLN A 471 -8.42 -6.22 39.85
C GLN A 471 -7.06 -5.92 39.21
N GLY A 472 -7.00 -5.84 37.88
CA GLY A 472 -5.77 -5.60 37.14
C GLY A 472 -5.18 -4.21 37.37
N ASN A 473 -3.89 -4.08 37.09
CA ASN A 473 -3.22 -2.79 37.06
C ASN A 473 -3.13 -2.31 35.60
N PHE A 474 -3.60 -1.08 35.32
CA PHE A 474 -3.48 -0.50 33.99
C PHE A 474 -2.04 -0.13 33.64
N ARG A 475 -1.16 0.02 34.64
CA ARG A 475 0.27 0.28 34.46
C ARG A 475 0.98 -1.03 34.13
N ILE A 476 1.41 -1.17 32.89
CA ILE A 476 1.98 -2.44 32.40
C ILE A 476 3.44 -2.69 32.82
N GLY A 477 4.12 -1.66 33.33
CA GLY A 477 5.51 -1.75 33.79
C GLY A 477 6.54 -1.88 32.64
N ALA A 478 7.81 -1.60 32.93
CA ALA A 478 8.89 -1.55 31.94
C ALA A 478 9.03 -2.85 31.12
N LYS A 479 8.85 -4.02 31.77
CA LYS A 479 9.01 -5.34 31.13
C LYS A 479 8.07 -5.54 29.93
N LEU A 480 6.85 -4.98 29.99
CA LEU A 480 5.89 -5.05 28.89
C LEU A 480 5.91 -3.77 28.05
N PHE A 481 6.17 -2.61 28.67
CA PHE A 481 6.18 -1.33 27.98
C PHE A 481 7.32 -1.24 26.97
N ASP A 482 8.56 -1.60 27.33
CA ASP A 482 9.72 -1.39 26.46
C ASP A 482 9.65 -2.24 25.16
N PRO A 483 9.31 -3.55 25.17
CA PRO A 483 9.10 -4.29 23.93
C PRO A 483 7.89 -3.81 23.13
N LYS A 484 6.79 -3.44 23.80
CA LYS A 484 5.61 -2.88 23.12
C LYS A 484 5.99 -1.57 22.41
N LEU A 485 6.80 -0.72 23.04
CA LEU A 485 7.27 0.54 22.49
C LEU A 485 8.09 0.32 21.23
N GLU A 486 8.99 -0.66 21.23
CA GLU A 486 9.77 -1.04 20.05
C GLU A 486 8.86 -1.44 18.87
N PHE A 487 7.88 -2.32 19.11
CA PHE A 487 6.94 -2.76 18.07
C PHE A 487 6.01 -1.66 17.58
N SER A 488 5.59 -0.75 18.45
CA SER A 488 4.71 0.37 18.09
C SER A 488 5.44 1.47 17.33
N LEU A 489 6.69 1.75 17.69
CA LEU A 489 7.46 2.81 17.07
C LEU A 489 8.15 2.36 15.78
N GLY A 490 8.66 1.13 15.73
CA GLY A 490 9.57 0.70 14.67
C GLY A 490 10.86 1.51 14.65
N SER A 491 11.23 2.11 15.79
CA SER A 491 12.40 2.98 16.01
C SER A 491 13.41 2.31 16.95
N LYS A 492 14.67 2.76 16.90
CA LYS A 492 15.73 2.28 17.82
C LYS A 492 15.78 3.07 19.13
N LEU A 493 14.97 4.11 19.27
CA LEU A 493 14.97 4.95 20.46
C LEU A 493 14.40 4.18 21.65
N SER A 494 15.21 4.07 22.69
CA SER A 494 14.78 3.56 23.99
C SER A 494 13.88 4.57 24.71
N ARG A 495 13.12 4.09 25.69
CA ARG A 495 12.26 4.92 26.54
C ARG A 495 13.03 6.09 27.20
N PRO A 496 14.22 5.91 27.82
CA PRO A 496 15.01 7.02 28.34
C PRO A 496 15.45 8.04 27.28
N GLU A 497 15.87 7.59 26.09
CA GLU A 497 16.25 8.52 25.00
C GLU A 497 15.05 9.35 24.52
N ILE A 498 13.87 8.74 24.44
CA ILE A 498 12.63 9.46 24.11
C ILE A 498 12.31 10.48 25.22
N ARG A 499 12.47 10.09 26.48
CA ARG A 499 12.27 10.98 27.64
C ARG A 499 13.18 12.20 27.58
N ASP A 500 14.48 11.99 27.40
CA ASP A 500 15.48 13.04 27.37
C ASP A 500 15.22 14.02 26.21
N ARG A 501 14.87 13.49 25.03
CA ARG A 501 14.47 14.30 23.86
C ARG A 501 13.21 15.11 24.15
N ALA A 502 12.19 14.51 24.74
CA ALA A 502 10.94 15.19 25.03
C ALA A 502 11.12 16.31 26.07
N GLU A 503 11.88 16.06 27.14
CA GLU A 503 12.18 17.09 28.14
C GLU A 503 13.05 18.23 27.59
N PHE A 504 13.97 17.91 26.69
CA PHE A 504 14.73 18.92 25.95
C PHE A 504 13.81 19.79 25.10
N GLU A 505 12.94 19.18 24.29
CA GLU A 505 11.99 19.89 23.43
C GLU A 505 11.00 20.73 24.23
N LEU A 506 10.51 20.24 25.38
CA LEU A 506 9.66 21.01 26.29
C LEU A 506 10.32 22.35 26.67
N ARG A 507 11.61 22.32 27.04
CA ARG A 507 12.35 23.55 27.38
C ARG A 507 12.59 24.43 26.15
N ARG A 508 13.06 23.84 25.04
CA ARG A 508 13.39 24.55 23.80
C ARG A 508 12.17 25.29 23.25
N VAL A 509 11.03 24.60 23.13
CA VAL A 509 9.81 25.17 22.58
C VAL A 509 9.26 26.29 23.46
N ARG A 510 9.31 26.16 24.79
CA ARG A 510 8.90 27.23 25.69
C ARG A 510 9.74 28.51 25.54
N VAL A 511 11.04 28.38 25.25
CA VAL A 511 11.90 29.53 24.91
C VAL A 511 11.46 30.18 23.61
N GLU A 512 11.14 29.39 22.58
CA GLU A 512 10.62 29.89 21.30
C GLU A 512 9.27 30.59 21.46
N MET A 513 8.33 29.95 22.17
CA MET A 513 7.02 30.52 22.50
C MET A 513 7.16 31.84 23.25
N TYR A 514 8.08 31.93 24.21
CA TYR A 514 8.33 33.18 24.92
C TYR A 514 8.79 34.31 24.00
N SER A 515 9.71 34.01 23.08
CA SER A 515 10.20 35.00 22.10
C SER A 515 9.06 35.58 21.26
N ILE A 516 8.19 34.70 20.75
CA ILE A 516 7.02 35.11 19.95
C ILE A 516 6.01 35.87 20.81
N ALA A 517 5.68 35.34 21.99
CA ALA A 517 4.73 35.95 22.93
C ALA A 517 5.19 37.35 23.35
N ARG A 518 6.48 37.53 23.66
CA ARG A 518 7.07 38.84 23.94
C ARG A 518 6.88 39.79 22.77
N GLY A 519 7.15 39.35 21.54
CA GLY A 519 6.92 40.16 20.33
C GLY A 519 5.46 40.60 20.18
N VAL A 520 4.51 39.68 20.37
CA VAL A 520 3.07 39.97 20.35
C VAL A 520 2.68 41.00 21.41
N MET A 521 3.19 40.84 22.63
CA MET A 521 2.87 41.72 23.76
C MET A 521 3.43 43.12 23.57
N LEU A 522 4.70 43.26 23.16
CA LEU A 522 5.34 44.55 22.95
C LEU A 522 4.83 45.28 21.71
N LYS A 523 4.39 44.55 20.67
CA LYS A 523 3.71 45.17 19.53
C LYS A 523 2.35 45.76 19.93
N ALA A 524 1.65 45.11 20.85
CA ALA A 524 0.36 45.60 21.35
C ALA A 524 0.53 46.78 22.31
N ASP A 525 1.52 46.75 23.21
CA ASP A 525 1.87 47.85 24.09
C ASP A 525 3.38 47.83 24.44
N PRO A 526 4.19 48.70 23.81
CA PRO A 526 5.63 48.77 24.07
C PRO A 526 6.00 49.11 25.52
N LYS A 527 5.10 49.73 26.30
CA LYS A 527 5.36 50.12 27.69
C LYS A 527 5.39 48.92 28.65
N ARG A 528 4.92 47.75 28.21
CA ARG A 528 4.91 46.50 29.00
C ARG A 528 6.25 45.74 28.97
N GLU A 529 7.33 46.38 28.53
CA GLU A 529 8.67 45.76 28.51
C GLU A 529 9.12 45.22 29.88
N GLY A 530 8.77 45.91 30.97
CA GLY A 530 9.05 45.43 32.33
C GLY A 530 8.34 44.12 32.70
N GLU A 531 7.21 43.82 32.06
CA GLU A 531 6.45 42.57 32.26
C GLU A 531 6.96 41.42 31.36
N ALA A 532 7.65 41.74 30.26
CA ALA A 532 8.21 40.79 29.31
C ALA A 532 9.72 41.06 29.07
N PRO A 533 10.57 40.88 30.10
CA PRO A 533 12.00 41.18 30.01
C PRO A 533 12.73 40.27 29.01
N ALA A 534 13.87 40.70 28.49
CA ALA A 534 14.65 39.87 27.55
C ALA A 534 15.15 38.54 28.17
N LYS A 535 15.32 38.50 29.50
CA LYS A 535 15.70 37.31 30.27
C LYS A 535 14.65 37.08 31.37
N PRO A 536 13.57 36.33 31.11
CA PRO A 536 12.51 36.11 32.09
C PRO A 536 12.90 35.10 33.16
N SER A 537 12.30 35.22 34.35
CA SER A 537 12.16 34.07 35.26
C SER A 537 11.19 33.03 34.67
N SER A 538 11.14 31.82 35.24
CA SER A 538 10.19 30.79 34.81
C SER A 538 8.73 31.26 34.93
N GLU A 539 8.39 32.00 35.98
CA GLU A 539 7.05 32.55 36.23
C GLU A 539 6.72 33.66 35.23
N GLN A 540 7.68 34.54 34.93
CA GLN A 540 7.50 35.57 33.90
C GLN A 540 7.34 34.94 32.51
N GLN A 541 8.14 33.90 32.21
CA GLN A 541 8.02 33.16 30.96
C GLN A 541 6.63 32.55 30.81
N GLN A 542 6.14 31.87 31.86
CA GLN A 542 4.81 31.29 31.90
C GLN A 542 3.73 32.37 31.68
N ALA A 543 3.78 33.46 32.45
CA ALA A 543 2.77 34.51 32.40
C ALA A 543 2.68 35.20 31.04
N VAL A 544 3.81 35.49 30.40
CA VAL A 544 3.85 36.16 29.08
C VAL A 544 3.33 35.23 27.99
N ILE A 545 3.70 33.94 28.01
CA ILE A 545 3.17 32.96 27.05
C ILE A 545 1.66 32.82 27.22
N THR A 546 1.18 32.65 28.45
CA THR A 546 -0.26 32.56 28.75
C THR A 546 -0.98 33.81 28.26
N ALA A 547 -0.48 35.02 28.56
CA ALA A 547 -1.11 36.27 28.13
C ALA A 547 -1.20 36.42 26.60
N ALA A 548 -0.21 35.93 25.86
CA ALA A 548 -0.27 35.91 24.40
C ALA A 548 -1.26 34.86 23.88
N LEU A 549 -1.31 33.67 24.48
CA LEU A 549 -2.28 32.62 24.15
C LEU A 549 -3.72 33.08 24.40
N GLU A 550 -3.98 33.84 25.47
CA GLU A 550 -5.31 34.44 25.73
C GLU A 550 -5.81 35.32 24.57
N LYS A 551 -4.90 35.93 23.79
CA LYS A 551 -5.28 36.69 22.60
C LYS A 551 -5.75 35.76 21.48
N ALA A 552 -5.16 34.58 21.31
CA ALA A 552 -5.63 33.58 20.37
C ALA A 552 -6.99 33.01 20.81
N TYR A 553 -7.20 32.83 22.12
CA TYR A 553 -8.43 32.31 22.71
C TYR A 553 -9.60 33.29 22.71
N ALA A 554 -9.37 34.56 22.37
CA ALA A 554 -10.45 35.53 22.19
C ALA A 554 -11.27 35.28 20.92
N GLU A 555 -10.73 34.51 19.97
CA GLU A 555 -11.35 34.21 18.67
C GLU A 555 -11.79 32.74 18.61
N ILE A 556 -13.02 32.48 19.06
CA ILE A 556 -13.60 31.12 19.14
C ILE A 556 -14.84 30.98 18.24
N PRO A 557 -15.13 29.77 17.74
CA PRO A 557 -16.38 29.52 17.04
C PRO A 557 -17.57 29.51 18.02
N ALA A 558 -18.77 29.69 17.47
CA ALA A 558 -20.00 29.34 18.17
C ALA A 558 -20.04 27.83 18.47
N ARG A 559 -20.85 27.41 19.46
CA ARG A 559 -20.95 26.01 19.92
C ARG A 559 -21.23 25.02 18.79
N ASP A 560 -22.05 25.40 17.82
CA ASP A 560 -22.45 24.64 16.63
C ASP A 560 -21.63 24.99 15.37
N GLY A 561 -20.73 25.97 15.44
CA GLY A 561 -20.00 26.51 14.30
C GLY A 561 -18.70 25.78 13.94
N ILE A 562 -18.25 24.79 14.73
CA ILE A 562 -16.94 24.12 14.53
C ILE A 562 -16.86 23.43 13.17
N VAL A 563 -17.91 22.70 12.77
CA VAL A 563 -17.93 21.93 11.52
C VAL A 563 -17.86 22.84 10.29
N ASP A 564 -18.65 23.91 10.29
CA ASP A 564 -18.65 24.85 9.16
C ASP A 564 -17.36 25.65 9.08
N PHE A 565 -16.76 25.98 10.23
CA PHE A 565 -15.43 26.58 10.24
C PHE A 565 -14.34 25.61 9.74
N ALA A 566 -14.42 24.32 10.06
CA ALA A 566 -13.50 23.30 9.53
C ALA A 566 -13.58 23.19 8.00
N LYS A 567 -14.78 23.33 7.39
CA LYS A 567 -14.93 23.40 5.92
C LYS A 567 -14.22 24.60 5.32
N LYS A 568 -14.42 25.79 5.90
CA LYS A 568 -13.72 27.01 5.47
C LYS A 568 -12.20 26.88 5.65
N SER A 569 -11.78 26.27 6.75
CA SER A 569 -10.37 25.99 7.02
C SER A 569 -9.75 25.10 5.94
N LEU A 570 -10.45 24.04 5.53
CA LEU A 570 -9.97 23.12 4.48
C LEU A 570 -9.76 23.83 3.14
N GLU A 571 -10.65 24.75 2.75
CA GLU A 571 -10.48 25.56 1.55
C GLU A 571 -9.20 26.42 1.62
N LEU A 572 -8.98 27.07 2.77
CA LEU A 572 -7.82 27.92 3.01
C LEU A 572 -6.50 27.15 3.01
N THR A 573 -6.44 26.03 3.74
CA THR A 573 -5.22 25.19 3.82
C THR A 573 -4.90 24.57 2.45
N THR A 574 -5.92 24.11 1.71
CA THR A 574 -5.76 23.59 0.34
C THR A 574 -5.24 24.66 -0.62
N ALA A 575 -5.80 25.86 -0.58
CA ALA A 575 -5.34 26.97 -1.43
C ALA A 575 -3.89 27.33 -1.11
N PHE A 576 -3.50 27.33 0.17
CA PHE A 576 -2.14 27.60 0.60
C PHE A 576 -1.15 26.54 0.11
N VAL A 577 -1.45 25.25 0.31
CA VAL A 577 -0.60 24.13 -0.16
C VAL A 577 -0.36 24.22 -1.67
N ARG A 578 -1.40 24.55 -2.46
CA ARG A 578 -1.27 24.74 -3.91
C ARG A 578 -0.42 25.95 -4.26
N LYS A 579 -0.67 27.09 -3.62
CA LYS A 579 0.03 28.36 -3.92
C LYS A 579 1.53 28.26 -3.62
N HIS A 580 1.90 27.59 -2.52
CA HIS A 580 3.28 27.44 -2.09
C HIS A 580 3.95 26.17 -2.66
N ASP A 581 3.25 25.43 -3.52
CA ASP A 581 3.72 24.21 -4.16
C ASP A 581 4.34 23.20 -3.16
N LEU A 582 3.70 23.03 -2.00
CA LEU A 582 4.32 22.29 -0.89
C LEU A 582 4.39 20.79 -1.16
N VAL A 583 3.34 20.20 -1.73
CA VAL A 583 3.25 18.76 -2.00
C VAL A 583 2.21 18.53 -3.10
N THR A 584 2.34 17.46 -3.87
CA THR A 584 1.34 17.09 -4.88
C THR A 584 0.03 16.68 -4.20
N ILE A 585 -1.09 17.28 -4.59
CA ILE A 585 -2.42 16.94 -4.06
C ILE A 585 -3.04 15.84 -4.92
N PRO A 586 -3.37 14.66 -4.34
CA PRO A 586 -4.01 13.60 -5.10
C PRO A 586 -5.46 13.95 -5.45
N PRO A 587 -6.04 13.35 -6.51
CA PRO A 587 -7.42 13.62 -6.93
C PRO A 587 -8.48 12.94 -6.04
N ASP A 588 -8.07 12.23 -4.98
CA ASP A 588 -8.95 11.51 -4.07
C ASP A 588 -9.97 12.46 -3.39
N PRO A 589 -11.23 12.05 -3.22
CA PRO A 589 -12.24 12.90 -2.61
C PRO A 589 -12.11 12.95 -1.08
N LEU A 590 -12.25 14.14 -0.52
CA LEU A 590 -12.33 14.40 0.92
C LEU A 590 -13.68 15.06 1.25
N GLU A 591 -14.39 14.53 2.24
CA GLU A 591 -15.68 15.04 2.69
C GLU A 591 -15.65 15.27 4.21
N ILE A 592 -16.10 16.44 4.67
CA ILE A 592 -16.22 16.73 6.11
C ILE A 592 -17.60 16.28 6.59
N ILE A 593 -17.63 15.37 7.56
CA ILE A 593 -18.87 14.82 8.11
C ILE A 593 -18.98 15.13 9.60
N LEU A 594 -20.23 15.14 10.10
CA LEU A 594 -20.46 15.09 11.54
C LEU A 594 -20.01 13.72 12.05
N MET A 595 -19.25 13.69 13.15
CA MET A 595 -18.80 12.44 13.73
C MET A 595 -19.98 11.54 14.11
N PRO A 596 -19.99 10.27 13.67
CA PRO A 596 -21.00 9.31 14.09
C PRO A 596 -21.04 9.16 15.61
N GLU A 597 -22.23 9.04 16.21
CA GLU A 597 -22.42 9.04 17.67
C GLU A 597 -21.55 8.02 18.41
N PHE A 598 -21.47 6.81 17.89
CA PHE A 598 -20.71 5.72 18.51
C PHE A 598 -19.17 5.93 18.45
N GLN A 599 -18.68 6.88 17.64
CA GLN A 599 -17.26 7.29 17.57
C GLN A 599 -16.95 8.51 18.44
N ARG A 600 -17.96 9.16 19.02
CA ARG A 600 -17.76 10.36 19.86
C ARG A 600 -17.18 9.99 21.22
N GLY A 601 -16.35 10.89 21.77
CA GLY A 601 -15.86 10.79 23.15
C GLY A 601 -14.42 10.27 23.33
N VAL A 602 -13.75 9.88 22.23
CA VAL A 602 -12.32 9.50 22.24
C VAL A 602 -11.44 10.59 21.63
N ALA A 603 -11.82 11.07 20.44
CA ALA A 603 -11.16 12.17 19.74
C ALA A 603 -12.21 13.20 19.30
N ILE A 604 -11.75 14.41 19.03
CA ILE A 604 -12.61 15.54 18.64
C ILE A 604 -12.78 15.62 17.13
N ALA A 605 -11.78 15.14 16.40
CA ALA A 605 -11.90 14.86 15.00
C ALA A 605 -10.99 13.68 14.64
N TYR A 606 -11.24 13.08 13.48
CA TYR A 606 -10.34 12.10 12.89
C TYR A 606 -10.50 12.06 11.37
N CYS A 607 -9.44 11.65 10.70
CA CYS A 607 -9.43 11.26 9.31
C CYS A 607 -9.79 9.78 9.16
N ASP A 608 -10.93 9.50 8.55
CA ASP A 608 -11.36 8.16 8.12
C ASP A 608 -10.95 7.96 6.66
N SER A 609 -9.73 7.45 6.42
CA SER A 609 -9.29 7.07 5.08
C SER A 609 -9.78 5.67 4.71
N PRO A 610 -10.01 5.38 3.42
CA PRO A 610 -10.24 4.00 3.01
C PRO A 610 -9.01 3.12 3.28
N GLY A 611 -9.27 1.83 3.47
CA GLY A 611 -8.22 0.83 3.63
C GLY A 611 -7.30 0.77 2.40
N PRO A 612 -6.06 0.28 2.57
CA PRO A 612 -5.06 0.26 1.50
C PRO A 612 -5.44 -0.60 0.27
N LEU A 613 -6.45 -1.48 0.38
CA LEU A 613 -6.95 -2.30 -0.73
C LEU A 613 -8.20 -1.68 -1.41
N ASP A 614 -8.79 -0.64 -0.83
CA ASP A 614 -9.97 0.09 -1.31
C ASP A 614 -9.60 1.45 -1.94
N VAL A 615 -8.74 1.40 -2.96
CA VAL A 615 -8.20 2.61 -3.60
C VAL A 615 -9.30 3.43 -4.30
N GLY A 616 -9.29 4.76 -4.08
CA GLY A 616 -10.17 5.71 -4.76
C GLY A 616 -11.53 5.95 -4.09
N GLN A 617 -11.79 5.29 -2.95
CA GLN A 617 -12.96 5.58 -2.10
C GLN A 617 -12.81 6.94 -1.40
N LYS A 618 -13.94 7.51 -0.95
CA LYS A 618 -13.95 8.80 -0.23
C LYS A 618 -13.21 8.72 1.10
N THR A 619 -12.44 9.75 1.43
CA THR A 619 -11.95 9.98 2.80
C THR A 619 -12.94 10.88 3.53
N TYR A 620 -13.20 10.58 4.81
CA TYR A 620 -14.02 11.45 5.66
C TYR A 620 -13.18 12.15 6.70
N TYR A 621 -13.30 13.47 6.81
CA TYR A 621 -12.82 14.23 7.97
C TYR A 621 -14.00 14.40 8.93
N ALA A 622 -14.06 13.55 9.95
CA ALA A 622 -15.17 13.51 10.90
C ALA A 622 -14.91 14.46 12.07
N VAL A 623 -15.83 15.39 12.34
CA VAL A 623 -15.72 16.37 13.42
C VAL A 623 -16.83 16.16 14.45
N SER A 624 -16.46 16.01 15.73
CA SER A 624 -17.42 15.78 16.81
C SER A 624 -18.16 17.07 17.17
N PRO A 625 -19.50 17.04 17.32
CA PRO A 625 -20.21 18.14 17.97
C PRO A 625 -19.85 18.18 19.46
N ILE A 626 -20.04 19.34 20.08
CA ILE A 626 -19.90 19.50 21.53
C ILE A 626 -21.08 18.80 22.21
N PRO A 627 -20.85 17.89 23.18
CA PRO A 627 -21.94 17.21 23.89
C PRO A 627 -22.92 18.18 24.55
N THR A 628 -24.21 17.87 24.51
CA THR A 628 -25.28 18.74 25.03
C THR A 628 -25.33 18.79 26.55
N ASP A 629 -24.83 17.75 27.21
CA ASP A 629 -24.79 17.58 28.67
C ASP A 629 -23.59 18.29 29.33
N TRP A 630 -22.68 18.88 28.56
CA TRP A 630 -21.57 19.64 29.10
C TRP A 630 -22.01 20.99 29.68
N THR A 631 -21.47 21.31 30.85
CA THR A 631 -21.63 22.61 31.51
C THR A 631 -20.99 23.74 30.70
N GLU A 632 -21.47 24.97 30.87
CA GLU A 632 -20.89 26.15 30.21
C GLU A 632 -19.38 26.32 30.48
N LYS A 633 -18.91 25.92 31.66
CA LYS A 633 -17.47 25.92 31.98
C LYS A 633 -16.70 24.90 31.12
N GLN A 634 -17.24 23.70 30.93
CA GLN A 634 -16.63 22.66 30.08
C GLN A 634 -16.64 23.07 28.61
N VAL A 635 -17.76 23.65 28.14
CA VAL A 635 -17.88 24.17 26.78
C VAL A 635 -16.89 25.31 26.54
N GLY A 636 -16.78 26.26 27.49
CA GLY A 636 -15.81 27.35 27.41
C GLY A 636 -14.36 26.86 27.38
N SER A 637 -13.98 25.92 28.25
CA SER A 637 -12.63 25.31 28.22
C SER A 637 -12.34 24.62 26.89
N PHE A 638 -13.31 23.90 26.35
CA PHE A 638 -13.18 23.22 25.06
C PHE A 638 -13.05 24.18 23.88
N LEU A 639 -13.89 25.22 23.80
CA LEU A 639 -13.85 26.19 22.70
C LEU A 639 -12.58 27.05 22.73
N ARG A 640 -11.95 27.22 23.90
CA ARG A 640 -10.63 27.84 24.02
C ARG A 640 -9.53 26.93 23.46
N GLU A 641 -9.59 25.64 23.78
CA GLU A 641 -8.68 24.63 23.23
C GLU A 641 -8.80 24.55 21.70
N TYR A 642 -10.05 24.57 21.20
CA TYR A 642 -10.43 24.50 19.78
C TYR A 642 -10.91 25.86 19.25
N ASN A 643 -10.14 26.92 19.52
CA ASN A 643 -10.32 28.24 18.93
C ASN A 643 -10.09 28.22 17.40
N PHE A 644 -10.33 29.32 16.69
CA PHE A 644 -10.21 29.34 15.22
C PHE A 644 -8.84 28.87 14.70
N ARG A 645 -7.73 29.29 15.34
CA ARG A 645 -6.39 28.86 14.94
C ARG A 645 -6.14 27.39 15.23
N SER A 646 -6.63 26.88 16.37
CA SER A 646 -6.57 25.45 16.66
C SER A 646 -7.38 24.61 15.69
N ILE A 647 -8.52 25.11 15.18
CA ILE A 647 -9.29 24.38 14.14
C ILE A 647 -8.54 24.41 12.80
N HIS A 648 -7.83 25.48 12.48
CA HIS A 648 -6.90 25.48 11.35
C HIS A 648 -5.83 24.40 11.50
N ASP A 649 -5.16 24.35 12.65
CA ASP A 649 -4.12 23.36 12.93
C ASP A 649 -4.66 21.91 12.90
N LEU A 650 -5.84 21.69 13.49
CA LEU A 650 -6.56 20.42 13.40
C LEU A 650 -6.88 20.03 11.94
N THR A 651 -7.30 20.99 11.12
CA THR A 651 -7.58 20.72 9.69
C THR A 651 -6.29 20.42 8.94
N ILE A 652 -5.17 21.05 9.32
CA ILE A 652 -3.85 20.76 8.76
C ILE A 652 -3.45 19.32 9.09
N HIS A 653 -3.62 18.91 10.36
CA HIS A 653 -3.29 17.57 10.86
C HIS A 653 -4.13 16.48 10.18
N GLU A 654 -5.46 16.63 10.17
CA GLU A 654 -6.38 15.59 9.72
C GLU A 654 -6.53 15.56 8.19
N ALA A 655 -6.39 16.71 7.53
CA ALA A 655 -6.70 16.83 6.11
C ALA A 655 -5.51 17.28 5.25
N MET A 656 -5.15 18.56 5.32
CA MET A 656 -4.32 19.20 4.28
C MET A 656 -3.18 20.04 4.87
N PRO A 657 -1.91 19.66 4.69
CA PRO A 657 -1.38 18.49 3.97
C PRO A 657 -1.19 17.22 4.83
N GLY A 658 -1.88 17.09 5.99
CA GLY A 658 -1.73 15.97 6.92
C GLY A 658 -2.31 14.62 6.47
N HIS A 659 -3.09 13.96 7.33
CA HIS A 659 -3.47 12.55 7.18
C HIS A 659 -4.14 12.22 5.85
N PHE A 660 -5.18 12.95 5.44
CA PHE A 660 -5.86 12.68 4.16
C PHE A 660 -4.86 12.65 3.00
N LEU A 661 -4.03 13.68 2.85
CA LEU A 661 -3.08 13.76 1.75
C LEU A 661 -2.06 12.63 1.82
N GLN A 662 -1.50 12.39 3.01
CA GLN A 662 -0.51 11.34 3.26
C GLN A 662 -1.04 9.95 2.91
N LEU A 663 -2.23 9.60 3.42
CA LEU A 663 -2.85 8.29 3.24
C LEU A 663 -3.30 8.09 1.78
N ALA A 664 -3.80 9.14 1.12
CA ALA A 664 -4.14 9.09 -0.30
C ALA A 664 -2.90 8.82 -1.19
N HIS A 665 -1.72 9.35 -0.84
CA HIS A 665 -0.46 8.95 -1.49
C HIS A 665 -0.06 7.51 -1.17
N SER A 666 -0.14 7.12 0.11
CA SER A 666 0.25 5.78 0.55
C SER A 666 -0.59 4.68 -0.11
N ASN A 667 -1.90 4.89 -0.26
CA ASN A 667 -2.81 3.94 -0.91
C ASN A 667 -2.54 3.77 -2.42
N ARG A 668 -1.77 4.68 -3.03
CA ARG A 668 -1.31 4.57 -4.44
C ARG A 668 0.04 3.85 -4.56
N SER A 669 0.67 3.47 -3.45
CA SER A 669 1.94 2.76 -3.48
C SER A 669 1.78 1.41 -4.18
N PRO A 670 2.69 1.04 -5.11
CA PRO A 670 2.65 -0.28 -5.75
C PRO A 670 3.01 -1.41 -4.78
N ARG A 671 3.50 -1.09 -3.57
CA ARG A 671 3.93 -2.06 -2.56
C ARG A 671 2.80 -2.41 -1.59
N ARG A 672 1.96 -3.36 -1.99
CA ARG A 672 0.81 -3.82 -1.19
C ARG A 672 1.17 -4.26 0.23
N LEU A 673 2.28 -4.97 0.42
CA LEU A 673 2.73 -5.39 1.75
C LEU A 673 2.98 -4.18 2.66
N ARG A 674 3.63 -3.15 2.12
CA ARG A 674 3.95 -1.93 2.86
C ARG A 674 2.72 -1.09 3.19
N ALA A 675 1.73 -1.08 2.29
CA ALA A 675 0.44 -0.44 2.54
C ALA A 675 -0.32 -1.18 3.66
N LEU A 676 -0.27 -2.52 3.67
CA LEU A 676 -0.85 -3.35 4.73
C LEU A 676 -0.14 -3.16 6.09
N LEU A 677 1.18 -3.07 6.09
CA LEU A 677 2.03 -2.97 7.28
C LEU A 677 2.42 -1.52 7.62
N SER A 678 1.49 -0.58 7.44
CA SER A 678 1.74 0.84 7.67
C SER A 678 2.18 1.16 9.11
N SER A 679 3.10 2.10 9.27
CA SER A 679 3.60 2.57 10.56
C SER A 679 2.74 3.73 11.08
N GLY A 680 2.07 3.51 12.21
CA GLY A 680 1.38 4.59 12.92
C GLY A 680 2.30 5.74 13.31
N THR A 681 3.58 5.46 13.61
CA THR A 681 4.58 6.50 13.93
C THR A 681 4.91 7.38 12.73
N PHE A 682 5.01 6.81 11.53
CA PHE A 682 5.15 7.61 10.31
C PHE A 682 3.93 8.50 10.07
N VAL A 683 2.73 7.92 10.18
CA VAL A 683 1.44 8.59 9.89
C VAL A 683 1.18 9.74 10.86
N GLU A 684 1.27 9.47 12.18
CA GLU A 684 1.06 10.48 13.23
C GLU A 684 2.15 11.54 13.22
N GLY A 685 3.40 11.12 13.00
CA GLY A 685 4.52 12.05 12.84
C GLY A 685 4.36 13.00 11.66
N TRP A 686 3.79 12.54 10.54
CA TRP A 686 3.51 13.38 9.38
C TRP A 686 2.44 14.43 9.67
N GLY A 687 1.39 14.06 10.41
CA GLY A 687 0.36 15.01 10.85
C GLY A 687 0.96 16.17 11.63
N VAL A 688 1.76 15.86 12.66
CA VAL A 688 2.46 16.87 13.48
C VAL A 688 3.52 17.65 12.68
N TYR A 689 4.22 16.98 11.76
CA TYR A 689 5.17 17.66 10.86
C TYR A 689 4.46 18.70 9.98
N SER A 690 3.26 18.38 9.50
CA SER A 690 2.45 19.25 8.65
C SER A 690 1.96 20.51 9.38
N GLU A 691 1.60 20.40 10.67
CA GLU A 691 1.27 21.55 11.53
C GLU A 691 2.41 22.56 11.56
N GLN A 692 3.62 22.08 11.86
CA GLN A 692 4.81 22.93 11.95
C GLN A 692 5.16 23.51 10.58
N LEU A 693 5.17 22.69 9.52
CA LEU A 693 5.44 23.11 8.15
C LEU A 693 4.56 24.28 7.73
N MET A 694 3.24 24.16 7.88
CA MET A 694 2.31 25.19 7.42
C MET A 694 2.56 26.53 8.12
N SER A 695 2.81 26.49 9.44
CA SER A 695 3.13 27.71 10.19
C SER A 695 4.50 28.31 9.79
N GLU A 696 5.51 27.47 9.51
CA GLU A 696 6.86 27.88 9.07
C GLU A 696 6.83 28.54 7.69
N GLU A 697 6.02 28.01 6.78
CA GLU A 697 5.88 28.51 5.40
C GLU A 697 4.98 29.76 5.29
N GLY A 698 4.44 30.25 6.42
CA GLY A 698 3.71 31.52 6.48
C GLY A 698 2.19 31.43 6.34
N PHE A 699 1.58 30.30 6.71
CA PHE A 699 0.13 30.19 6.76
C PHE A 699 -0.49 31.31 7.62
N LEU A 700 -1.59 31.89 7.13
CA LEU A 700 -2.21 33.11 7.66
C LEU A 700 -1.28 34.34 7.73
N ASP A 701 -0.44 34.52 6.71
CA ASP A 701 0.45 35.70 6.56
C ASP A 701 1.41 35.87 7.76
N HIS A 702 2.04 34.76 8.16
CA HIS A 702 2.95 34.71 9.30
C HIS A 702 2.32 35.19 10.62
N ASP A 703 1.03 34.88 10.86
CA ASP A 703 0.36 35.21 12.13
C ASP A 703 1.14 34.62 13.33
N PRO A 704 1.72 35.46 14.21
CA PRO A 704 2.48 34.98 15.36
C PRO A 704 1.62 34.18 16.35
N LEU A 705 0.31 34.46 16.43
CA LEU A 705 -0.61 33.68 17.25
C LEU A 705 -0.86 32.28 16.66
N MET A 706 -0.85 32.15 15.32
CA MET A 706 -0.93 30.84 14.66
C MET A 706 0.31 30.00 14.98
N ARG A 707 1.51 30.60 14.92
CA ARG A 707 2.75 29.91 15.32
C ARG A 707 2.73 29.50 16.80
N LEU A 708 2.22 30.35 17.70
CA LEU A 708 2.07 29.98 19.12
C LEU A 708 1.12 28.79 19.31
N ILE A 709 0.01 28.74 18.58
CA ILE A 709 -0.92 27.61 18.63
C ILE A 709 -0.29 26.33 18.08
N ALA A 710 0.40 26.38 16.95
CA ALA A 710 1.14 25.23 16.42
C ALA A 710 2.19 24.71 17.41
N LEU A 711 2.93 25.61 18.09
CA LEU A 711 3.88 25.21 19.14
C LEU A 711 3.20 24.62 20.38
N LYS A 712 2.03 25.16 20.79
CA LYS A 712 1.20 24.58 21.86
C LYS A 712 0.74 23.17 21.50
N TRP A 713 0.31 22.94 20.25
CA TRP A 713 -0.08 21.62 19.76
C TRP A 713 1.11 20.65 19.72
N TYR A 714 2.28 21.13 19.27
CA TYR A 714 3.50 20.33 19.34
C TYR A 714 3.88 19.96 20.78
N LEU A 715 3.78 20.89 21.75
CA LEU A 715 3.99 20.60 23.16
C LEU A 715 3.02 19.54 23.71
N ARG A 716 1.81 19.41 23.14
CA ARG A 716 0.91 18.30 23.48
C ARG A 716 1.48 16.95 23.06
N GLY A 717 2.11 16.84 21.88
CA GLY A 717 2.85 15.65 21.45
C GLY A 717 4.05 15.33 22.35
N VAL A 718 4.79 16.35 22.75
CA VAL A 718 5.89 16.23 23.72
C VAL A 718 5.39 15.69 25.07
N ALA A 719 4.34 16.29 25.64
CA ALA A 719 3.73 15.83 26.88
C ALA A 719 3.20 14.40 26.77
N ASN A 720 2.56 14.03 25.65
CA ASN A 720 2.07 12.67 25.42
C ASN A 720 3.20 11.63 25.61
N SER A 721 4.39 11.89 25.08
CA SER A 721 5.54 10.96 25.18
C SER A 721 6.14 10.88 26.57
N ILE A 722 6.03 11.96 27.34
CA ILE A 722 6.44 12.04 28.76
C ILE A 722 5.43 11.29 29.63
N LEU A 723 4.13 11.54 29.42
CA LEU A 723 3.01 10.95 30.15
C LEU A 723 2.97 9.43 29.98
N ASP A 724 3.03 8.94 28.74
CA ASP A 724 2.82 7.54 28.40
C ASP A 724 3.77 6.62 29.20
N GLN A 725 5.07 6.88 29.11
CA GLN A 725 6.06 6.14 29.86
C GLN A 725 5.99 6.40 31.38
N ALA A 726 5.74 7.63 31.81
CA ALA A 726 5.76 7.96 33.23
C ALA A 726 4.56 7.37 33.98
N ILE A 727 3.42 7.23 33.30
CA ILE A 727 2.23 6.57 33.83
C ILE A 727 2.47 5.06 33.87
N HIS A 728 2.94 4.45 32.78
CA HIS A 728 3.07 2.99 32.72
C HIS A 728 4.24 2.43 33.52
N VAL A 729 5.31 3.21 33.72
CA VAL A 729 6.57 2.74 34.30
C VAL A 729 6.95 3.49 35.56
N ASP A 730 6.89 4.82 35.55
CA ASP A 730 7.50 5.65 36.61
C ASP A 730 6.53 6.05 37.73
N GLY A 731 5.27 5.59 37.67
CA GLY A 731 4.29 5.79 38.74
C GLY A 731 3.62 7.17 38.78
N MET A 732 3.68 7.96 37.70
CA MET A 732 3.06 9.29 37.63
C MET A 732 1.58 9.25 38.03
N ASN A 733 1.20 10.13 38.95
CA ASN A 733 -0.19 10.28 39.41
C ASN A 733 -0.96 11.30 38.55
N ARG A 734 -2.27 11.43 38.81
CA ARG A 734 -3.13 12.34 38.06
C ARG A 734 -2.72 13.81 38.23
N GLU A 735 -2.32 14.22 39.42
CA GLU A 735 -1.95 15.62 39.69
C GLU A 735 -0.73 16.04 38.88
N ASP A 736 0.31 15.21 38.86
CA ASP A 736 1.52 15.44 38.06
C ASP A 736 1.21 15.45 36.55
N ALA A 737 0.36 14.52 36.10
CA ALA A 737 -0.08 14.48 34.70
C ALA A 737 -0.87 15.74 34.30
N MET A 738 -1.77 16.20 35.16
CA MET A 738 -2.53 17.44 34.93
C MET A 738 -1.63 18.67 34.95
N LYS A 739 -0.64 18.73 35.85
CA LYS A 739 0.35 19.81 35.88
C LYS A 739 1.14 19.87 34.58
N LEU A 740 1.67 18.75 34.11
CA LEU A 740 2.42 18.70 32.85
C LEU A 740 1.57 19.19 31.67
N MET A 741 0.33 18.73 31.58
CA MET A 741 -0.56 19.08 30.48
C MET A 741 -1.02 20.55 30.55
N VAL A 742 -1.50 21.00 31.71
CA VAL A 742 -2.11 22.33 31.84
C VAL A 742 -1.07 23.43 32.03
N HIS A 743 -0.13 23.23 32.95
CA HIS A 743 0.86 24.24 33.29
C HIS A 743 2.04 24.22 32.31
N ASP A 744 2.70 23.07 32.15
CA ASP A 744 3.98 23.02 31.43
C ASP A 744 3.79 23.07 29.91
N THR A 745 2.64 22.60 29.41
CA THR A 745 2.33 22.55 27.97
C THR A 745 1.07 23.34 27.57
N PHE A 746 0.51 24.13 28.49
CA PHE A 746 -0.55 25.12 28.24
C PHE A 746 -1.88 24.56 27.72
N GLN A 747 -2.14 23.26 27.86
CA GLN A 747 -3.41 22.66 27.42
C GLN A 747 -4.56 23.06 28.36
N GLU A 748 -5.77 23.12 27.82
CA GLU A 748 -6.95 23.37 28.64
C GLU A 748 -7.30 22.15 29.52
N GLU A 749 -7.93 22.39 30.67
CA GLU A 749 -8.22 21.34 31.68
C GLU A 749 -8.96 20.14 31.08
N ARG A 750 -9.92 20.41 30.19
CA ARG A 750 -10.73 19.34 29.62
C ARG A 750 -9.91 18.40 28.73
N GLU A 751 -8.96 18.93 27.97
CA GLU A 751 -8.04 18.13 27.14
C GLU A 751 -7.12 17.29 28.02
N ALA A 752 -6.53 17.90 29.06
CA ALA A 752 -5.66 17.21 30.01
C ALA A 752 -6.39 16.04 30.72
N ALA A 753 -7.63 16.27 31.15
CA ALA A 753 -8.44 15.25 31.82
C ALA A 753 -8.78 14.06 30.90
N LEU A 754 -9.10 14.33 29.62
CA LEU A 754 -9.35 13.27 28.62
C LEU A 754 -8.06 12.50 28.30
N LYS A 755 -6.92 13.18 28.21
CA LYS A 755 -5.61 12.56 28.00
C LYS A 755 -5.19 11.64 29.16
N TRP A 756 -5.46 12.02 30.41
CA TRP A 756 -5.25 11.15 31.57
C TRP A 756 -6.04 9.83 31.46
N ILE A 757 -7.29 9.89 31.01
CA ILE A 757 -8.10 8.68 30.80
C ILE A 757 -7.52 7.84 29.66
N ARG A 758 -7.19 8.47 28.52
CA ARG A 758 -6.58 7.78 27.36
C ARG A 758 -5.27 7.08 27.72
N ALA A 759 -4.41 7.70 28.50
CA ALA A 759 -3.13 7.13 28.92
C ALA A 759 -3.28 5.93 29.88
N GLN A 760 -4.43 5.77 30.53
CA GLN A 760 -4.74 4.57 31.31
C GLN A 760 -5.30 3.44 30.46
N LEU A 761 -5.93 3.75 29.32
CA LEU A 761 -6.57 2.77 28.43
C LEU A 761 -5.67 2.32 27.27
N THR A 762 -4.58 3.04 27.03
CA THR A 762 -3.62 2.78 25.96
C THR A 762 -2.21 2.89 26.49
N SER A 763 -1.26 2.26 25.81
CA SER A 763 0.17 2.37 26.09
C SER A 763 0.94 2.46 24.79
N THR A 764 2.08 3.16 24.80
CA THR A 764 3.04 3.35 23.69
C THR A 764 2.52 4.17 22.50
N GLN A 765 1.21 4.20 22.28
CA GLN A 765 0.56 4.95 21.19
C GLN A 765 0.73 6.46 21.35
N LEU A 766 0.74 6.99 22.57
CA LEU A 766 0.91 8.43 22.80
C LEU A 766 2.33 8.92 22.40
N SER A 767 3.31 8.02 22.36
CA SER A 767 4.68 8.33 21.97
C SER A 767 4.87 8.45 20.45
N THR A 768 3.95 7.93 19.63
CA THR A 768 4.09 7.89 18.16
C THR A 768 4.16 9.29 17.54
N TYR A 769 3.36 10.23 18.03
CA TYR A 769 3.28 11.61 17.54
C TYR A 769 4.64 12.33 17.60
N PHE A 770 5.25 12.34 18.78
CA PHE A 770 6.52 13.04 19.00
C PHE A 770 7.68 12.34 18.32
N VAL A 771 7.79 11.01 18.47
CA VAL A 771 8.88 10.25 17.86
C VAL A 771 8.81 10.37 16.35
N GLY A 772 7.62 10.19 15.77
CA GLY A 772 7.40 10.35 14.34
C GLY A 772 7.74 11.75 13.85
N TYR A 773 7.32 12.80 14.55
CA TYR A 773 7.68 14.17 14.22
C TYR A 773 9.20 14.38 14.22
N GLN A 774 9.89 13.95 15.28
CA GLN A 774 11.34 14.09 15.40
C GLN A 774 12.05 13.38 14.25
N GLU A 775 11.63 12.16 13.90
CA GLU A 775 12.23 11.44 12.77
C GLU A 775 11.95 12.12 11.42
N HIS A 776 10.75 12.67 11.19
CA HIS A 776 10.43 13.44 9.98
C HIS A 776 11.26 14.73 9.88
N ARG A 777 11.47 15.43 11.00
CA ARG A 777 12.35 16.61 11.06
C ARG A 777 13.81 16.26 10.81
N ASP A 778 14.29 15.16 11.39
CA ASP A 778 15.66 14.67 11.16
C ASP A 778 15.86 14.26 9.70
N LEU A 779 14.87 13.60 9.09
CA LEU A 779 14.87 13.26 7.67
C LEU A 779 14.89 14.52 6.79
N ARG A 780 14.02 15.51 7.04
CA ARG A 780 14.02 16.77 6.29
C ARG A 780 15.39 17.45 6.37
N THR A 781 15.95 17.57 7.56
CA THR A 781 17.26 18.20 7.79
C THR A 781 18.37 17.46 7.04
N ALA A 782 18.33 16.12 7.04
CA ALA A 782 19.29 15.31 6.28
C ALA A 782 19.14 15.51 4.76
N ALA A 783 17.91 15.60 4.24
CA ALA A 783 17.63 15.83 2.83
C ALA A 783 18.04 17.25 2.38
N GLU A 784 17.75 18.28 3.17
CA GLU A 784 18.20 19.66 2.94
C GLU A 784 19.72 19.71 2.81
N LYS A 785 20.44 19.05 3.72
CA LYS A 785 21.89 18.97 3.69
C LYS A 785 22.42 18.18 2.47
N ALA A 786 21.83 17.03 2.17
CA ALA A 786 22.31 16.14 1.12
C ALA A 786 22.03 16.67 -0.29
N TRP A 787 20.92 17.38 -0.48
CA TRP A 787 20.52 17.89 -1.80
C TRP A 787 20.92 19.34 -2.04
N ALA A 788 21.21 20.11 -0.98
CA ALA A 788 21.62 21.52 -1.05
C ALA A 788 20.70 22.31 -2.00
N ASP A 789 21.26 22.95 -3.04
CA ASP A 789 20.52 23.77 -4.01
C ASP A 789 19.44 22.99 -4.80
N LYS A 790 19.46 21.66 -4.77
CA LYS A 790 18.46 20.80 -5.41
C LYS A 790 17.26 20.48 -4.50
N PHE A 791 17.30 20.91 -3.25
CA PHE A 791 16.21 20.73 -2.30
C PHE A 791 15.06 21.68 -2.63
N THR A 792 13.86 21.13 -2.72
CA THR A 792 12.60 21.87 -2.66
C THR A 792 11.64 21.09 -1.79
N LEU A 793 10.73 21.78 -1.11
CA LEU A 793 9.71 21.15 -0.26
C LEU A 793 8.89 20.15 -1.06
N LYS A 794 8.43 20.52 -2.26
CA LYS A 794 7.69 19.62 -3.14
C LYS A 794 8.42 18.32 -3.42
N ARG A 795 9.68 18.42 -3.86
CA ARG A 795 10.50 17.25 -4.17
C ARG A 795 10.69 16.36 -2.95
N TYR A 796 10.93 16.97 -1.79
CA TYR A 796 11.11 16.25 -0.54
C TYR A 796 9.83 15.52 -0.12
N HIS A 797 8.70 16.21 -0.11
CA HIS A 797 7.42 15.63 0.30
C HIS A 797 6.94 14.56 -0.67
N ASP A 798 6.95 14.82 -1.98
CA ASP A 798 6.55 13.83 -2.99
C ASP A 798 7.48 12.61 -2.95
N GLY A 799 8.78 12.81 -2.77
CA GLY A 799 9.75 11.73 -2.60
C GLY A 799 9.49 10.89 -1.34
N THR A 800 9.25 11.54 -0.20
CA THR A 800 8.97 10.90 1.09
C THR A 800 7.69 10.07 1.03
N LEU A 801 6.61 10.65 0.51
CA LEU A 801 5.30 9.99 0.42
C LEU A 801 5.25 8.88 -0.65
N SER A 802 6.14 8.92 -1.65
CA SER A 802 6.18 7.89 -2.71
C SER A 802 6.49 6.48 -2.20
N PHE A 803 7.06 6.36 -1.00
CA PHE A 803 7.40 5.08 -0.39
C PHE A 803 6.26 4.47 0.43
N GLY A 804 5.09 5.12 0.54
CA GLY A 804 4.03 4.73 1.47
C GLY A 804 4.34 5.15 2.91
N SER A 805 3.88 4.37 3.90
CA SER A 805 4.03 4.71 5.33
C SER A 805 4.94 3.75 6.13
N PRO A 806 6.15 3.34 5.69
CA PRO A 806 7.04 2.59 6.57
C PRO A 806 7.64 3.52 7.65
N PRO A 807 8.23 3.01 8.75
CA PRO A 807 8.98 3.83 9.70
C PRO A 807 9.99 4.76 9.00
N VAL A 808 10.10 6.00 9.47
CA VAL A 808 10.82 7.08 8.77
C VAL A 808 12.29 6.73 8.50
N ARG A 809 12.93 5.92 9.37
CA ARG A 809 14.29 5.41 9.16
C ARG A 809 14.47 4.65 7.84
N PHE A 810 13.46 3.93 7.36
CA PHE A 810 13.51 3.23 6.08
C PHE A 810 13.31 4.19 4.92
N VAL A 811 12.41 5.17 5.07
CA VAL A 811 12.24 6.23 4.07
C VAL A 811 13.53 7.02 3.90
N LYS A 812 14.19 7.38 5.00
CA LYS A 812 15.51 8.04 4.96
C LYS A 812 16.51 7.24 4.15
N ALA A 813 16.64 5.94 4.46
CA ALA A 813 17.58 5.08 3.78
C ALA A 813 17.27 4.99 2.27
N LEU A 814 16.01 4.80 1.88
CA LEU A 814 15.61 4.75 0.48
C LEU A 814 15.78 6.10 -0.25
N LEU A 815 15.37 7.21 0.38
CA LEU A 815 15.37 8.54 -0.21
C LEU A 815 16.78 9.11 -0.40
N LEU A 816 17.70 8.81 0.52
CA LEU A 816 19.08 9.30 0.53
C LEU A 816 20.10 8.26 0.08
N ASP A 817 19.65 7.10 -0.39
CA ASP A 817 20.49 5.98 -0.84
C ASP A 817 21.45 5.42 0.25
N GLU A 818 21.12 5.62 1.53
CA GLU A 818 21.90 5.08 2.67
C GLU A 818 21.63 3.58 2.90
N PRO A 819 22.54 2.79 3.51
CA PRO A 819 22.26 1.38 3.80
C PRO A 819 20.94 1.17 4.58
N ILE A 820 20.15 0.16 4.20
CA ILE A 820 18.90 -0.15 4.88
C ILE A 820 19.20 -0.59 6.32
N PRO A 821 18.66 0.10 7.35
CA PRO A 821 18.97 -0.21 8.73
C PRO A 821 18.45 -1.61 9.10
N GLU A 822 19.27 -2.37 9.82
CA GLU A 822 18.85 -3.64 10.43
C GLU A 822 17.89 -3.43 11.59
#